data_AF-A0A9P3H7Y3-F1
#
_entry.id   AF-A0A9P3H7Y3-F1
#
_cell.length_a   1.000
_cell.length_b   1.000
_cell.length_c   1.000
_cell.angle_alpha   90.00
_cell.angle_beta   90.00
_cell.angle_gamma   90.00
#
_symmetry.space_group_name_H-M   'P 1'
#
loop_
_entity.id
_entity.type
_entity.pdbx_description
1 polymer ?
#
loop_
_entity_poly.entity_id
_entity_poly.type
_entity_poly.pdbx_seq_one_letter_code
_entity_poly.pdbx_strand_id
1 'polypeptide(L)'
;MVNKLFCLLEGDSMKNGFPVDMEPAMTVGDLREKIKDKKSNDLDRIDADRLILWLVSIPEDMRQYSSILFDSLRDKEELDRPRTPLSKLFPEGPDDSTYIFVQRPPQSRQAHAHVLVPPRPSTPPLKCVPQGHIDQELAVILNNLQHHRTSDFVVDSKEAEAYQKKRLGPFFKRILPYHGTAADIKLVMLGLELDRKARTTTNETLRSIVEGDIGALSGNRVIAMVAPSGSGKTATVIDLATKHFVIYCVCSTPSAVISADFNDPNFITLAADVEMIYTAIESEEQGNLIRIDEKTKALARQRVYLEFLARLLFLQLLLNYTPGLEPEQYFREQTTTGGASTIRTLVHKLREYDTITIEAMLHFTQTKLHAHLVPRRLGLVIALDEAQVTENYILAGKLISPSALNDFRNNMDAIFDSKNHVRSIYRRGFLTPLSAALSGMRATLVILGTSLSLQNADHVYSALDKTVNFTRITDFPQFDSIDINKMISDLVDLSDCEIPPAKRIKLSGRARFSLGIVKRLNIADETQFSKQATLDTAIDLTIESVKRGLREGVSTIMKSDKSGEAARLLSRMALAYRLHDSKISFSSQQQSDFVNKSLCRLREHPDGVHLIMDEPIVLDAVEEELAQSGTDPAYKEYMDQLVQILENFGLATTSKGDALEPLVRRSLQRFNGFLLADLPFLQGIALPNWCYNLRLQIDEINTPAGFGYTSTGTAADQVFLTDCPPNKMLIAKFGTRPDGAWFFSDKRYAGSLAVKFYSSNVPQAKHLENITSSNIRSCFLQKDGKKFNETLKRIRDDFETSGTPSSLMGILRIHIALPDVQSGMPATYVLTDPKTGAEDVMVFINLANMDTFFYEGIEERRDEMVKLKNIIRYVCQK
;
A
#
# COMPACT_ATOMS: atom_id res chain seq x y z
N MET A 1 5.26 39.18 -47.40
CA MET A 1 5.63 38.39 -46.22
C MET A 1 4.37 37.67 -45.77
N VAL A 2 4.42 36.35 -45.57
CA VAL A 2 3.28 35.59 -45.01
C VAL A 2 3.38 35.72 -43.50
N ASN A 3 2.49 36.49 -42.89
CA ASN A 3 2.39 36.58 -41.42
C ASN A 3 1.59 35.37 -40.94
N LYS A 4 2.12 34.60 -40.00
CA LYS A 4 1.46 33.42 -39.41
C LYS A 4 0.93 33.79 -38.03
N LEU A 5 -0.30 33.40 -37.76
CA LEU A 5 -0.95 33.58 -36.46
C LEU A 5 -1.05 32.23 -35.75
N PHE A 6 -0.53 32.12 -34.53
CA PHE A 6 -0.60 30.87 -33.77
C PHE A 6 -1.93 30.76 -33.02
N CYS A 7 -2.61 29.63 -33.20
CA CYS A 7 -3.90 29.33 -32.59
C CYS A 7 -3.77 28.14 -31.61
N LEU A 8 -4.56 28.15 -30.54
CA LEU A 8 -4.60 27.10 -29.53
C LEU A 8 -6.06 26.79 -29.14
N LEU A 9 -6.44 25.52 -29.09
CA LEU A 9 -7.78 25.11 -28.64
C LEU A 9 -7.88 25.11 -27.11
N GLU A 10 -9.06 25.43 -26.58
CA GLU A 10 -9.32 25.36 -25.15
C GLU A 10 -9.14 23.94 -24.60
N GLY A 11 -8.29 23.80 -23.57
CA GLY A 11 -7.92 22.52 -22.96
C GLY A 11 -6.68 21.85 -23.55
N ASP A 12 -6.12 22.37 -24.65
CA ASP A 12 -4.90 21.85 -25.25
C ASP A 12 -3.62 22.40 -24.59
N SER A 13 -2.54 21.60 -24.68
CA SER A 13 -1.19 22.05 -24.33
C SER A 13 -0.61 23.01 -25.38
N MET A 14 0.29 23.91 -24.98
CA MET A 14 0.99 24.82 -25.93
C MET A 14 1.71 24.09 -27.07
N LYS A 15 2.13 22.84 -26.86
CA LYS A 15 2.77 21.99 -27.90
C LYS A 15 1.83 21.62 -29.04
N ASN A 16 0.52 21.71 -28.80
CA ASN A 16 -0.53 21.42 -29.79
C ASN A 16 -1.00 22.70 -30.52
N GLY A 17 -0.39 23.85 -30.23
CA GLY A 17 -0.65 25.09 -30.96
C GLY A 17 -0.30 24.95 -32.45
N PHE A 18 -1.11 25.56 -33.31
CA PHE A 18 -0.99 25.41 -34.76
C PHE A 18 -1.03 26.76 -35.46
N PRO A 19 -0.22 26.98 -36.51
CA PRO A 19 -0.19 28.25 -37.22
C PRO A 19 -1.35 28.35 -38.22
N VAL A 20 -1.87 29.54 -38.46
CA VAL A 20 -2.81 29.86 -39.54
C VAL A 20 -2.20 30.99 -40.39
N ASP A 21 -2.22 30.84 -41.71
CA ASP A 21 -1.65 31.83 -42.64
C ASP A 21 -2.59 33.03 -42.80
N MET A 22 -2.06 34.23 -42.52
CA MET A 22 -2.80 35.49 -42.67
C MET A 22 -2.66 36.06 -44.08
N GLU A 23 -3.77 36.47 -44.66
CA GLU A 23 -3.81 37.21 -45.93
C GLU A 23 -4.19 38.68 -45.69
N PRO A 24 -3.70 39.65 -46.50
CA PRO A 24 -3.89 41.07 -46.24
C PRO A 24 -5.36 41.55 -46.15
N ALA A 25 -6.28 40.82 -46.80
CA ALA A 25 -7.72 41.11 -46.82
C ALA A 25 -8.54 40.22 -45.86
N MET A 26 -7.89 39.34 -45.10
CA MET A 26 -8.56 38.35 -44.25
C MET A 26 -9.26 39.02 -43.07
N THR A 27 -10.49 38.60 -42.78
CA THR A 27 -11.29 39.06 -41.65
C THR A 27 -11.28 38.06 -40.49
N VAL A 28 -11.79 38.45 -39.32
CA VAL A 28 -12.00 37.53 -38.18
C VAL A 28 -12.95 36.37 -38.55
N GLY A 29 -13.94 36.62 -39.42
CA GLY A 29 -14.81 35.56 -39.95
C GLY A 29 -14.04 34.53 -40.77
N ASP A 30 -13.19 35.00 -41.69
CA ASP A 30 -12.32 34.12 -42.50
C ASP A 30 -11.33 33.33 -41.61
N LEU A 31 -10.92 33.90 -40.47
CA LEU A 31 -10.05 33.23 -39.50
C LEU A 31 -10.74 32.05 -38.82
N ARG A 32 -12.02 32.19 -38.47
CA ARG A 32 -12.81 31.09 -37.91
C ARG A 32 -12.92 29.92 -38.89
N GLU A 33 -13.16 30.20 -40.17
CA GLU A 33 -13.22 29.18 -41.22
C GLU A 33 -11.87 28.46 -41.38
N LYS A 34 -10.76 29.20 -41.49
CA LYS A 34 -9.42 28.58 -41.58
C LYS A 34 -9.04 27.74 -40.36
N ILE A 35 -9.45 28.16 -39.16
CA ILE A 35 -9.23 27.39 -37.92
C ILE A 35 -10.02 26.08 -37.97
N LYS A 36 -11.30 26.14 -38.36
CA LYS A 36 -12.15 24.96 -38.49
C LYS A 36 -11.60 23.98 -39.53
N ASP A 37 -11.18 24.46 -40.70
CA ASP A 37 -10.59 23.62 -41.74
C ASP A 37 -9.33 22.90 -41.26
N LYS A 38 -8.49 23.60 -40.47
CA LYS A 38 -7.22 23.06 -39.97
C LYS A 38 -7.39 22.09 -38.80
N LYS A 39 -8.49 22.20 -38.05
CA LYS A 39 -8.83 21.38 -36.88
C LYS A 39 -10.18 20.68 -37.05
N SER A 40 -10.46 20.19 -38.26
CA SER A 40 -11.77 19.64 -38.65
C SER A 40 -12.24 18.48 -37.77
N ASN A 41 -11.33 17.61 -37.33
CA ASN A 41 -11.66 16.50 -36.42
C ASN A 41 -11.97 17.00 -34.98
N ASP A 42 -11.20 17.96 -34.49
CA ASP A 42 -11.32 18.48 -33.11
C ASP A 42 -12.50 19.46 -32.96
N LEU A 43 -13.00 20.00 -34.07
CA LEU A 43 -14.12 20.92 -34.16
C LEU A 43 -15.30 20.32 -34.96
N ASP A 44 -15.36 18.99 -35.06
CA ASP A 44 -16.45 18.30 -35.75
C ASP A 44 -17.81 18.71 -35.15
N ARG A 45 -18.79 18.95 -36.02
CA ARG A 45 -20.16 19.40 -35.68
C ARG A 45 -20.27 20.80 -35.04
N ILE A 46 -19.23 21.63 -35.11
CA ILE A 46 -19.27 23.03 -34.69
C ILE A 46 -19.16 23.92 -35.94
N ASP A 47 -20.13 24.78 -36.18
CA ASP A 47 -20.05 25.77 -37.25
C ASP A 47 -18.98 26.82 -36.95
N ALA A 48 -18.23 27.25 -37.98
CA ALA A 48 -17.07 28.13 -37.77
C ALA A 48 -17.49 29.46 -37.13
N ASP A 49 -18.64 30.00 -37.51
CA ASP A 49 -19.22 31.21 -36.94
C ASP A 49 -19.55 31.10 -35.43
N ARG A 50 -19.72 29.87 -34.91
CA ARG A 50 -19.97 29.59 -33.49
C ARG A 50 -18.70 29.46 -32.64
N LEU A 51 -17.52 29.50 -33.25
CA LEU A 51 -16.25 29.53 -32.52
C LEU A 51 -16.07 30.87 -31.83
N ILE A 52 -15.66 30.84 -30.56
CA ILE A 52 -15.30 32.02 -29.79
C ILE A 52 -13.78 32.15 -29.85
N LEU A 53 -13.30 33.26 -30.41
CA LEU A 53 -11.87 33.53 -30.58
C LEU A 53 -11.43 34.61 -29.60
N TRP A 54 -10.33 34.35 -28.89
CA TRP A 54 -9.75 35.28 -27.93
C TRP A 54 -8.34 35.63 -28.35
N LEU A 55 -8.05 36.91 -28.47
CA LEU A 55 -6.71 37.43 -28.60
C LEU A 55 -6.07 37.46 -27.21
N VAL A 56 -4.96 36.75 -27.04
CA VAL A 56 -4.24 36.64 -25.77
C VAL A 56 -2.74 36.85 -25.97
N SER A 57 -2.10 37.50 -24.99
CA SER A 57 -0.64 37.54 -24.91
C SER A 57 -0.17 36.53 -23.87
N ILE A 58 0.73 35.61 -24.28
CA ILE A 58 1.28 34.56 -23.42
C ILE A 58 2.76 34.87 -23.13
N PRO A 59 3.10 35.26 -21.89
CA PRO A 59 4.48 35.57 -21.53
C PRO A 59 5.38 34.34 -21.58
N GLU A 60 6.68 34.56 -21.78
CA GLU A 60 7.66 33.49 -22.08
C GLU A 60 7.84 32.47 -20.94
N ASP A 61 7.65 32.90 -19.68
CA ASP A 61 7.73 32.09 -18.46
C ASP A 61 6.52 31.14 -18.28
N MET A 62 5.41 31.39 -18.96
CA MET A 62 4.23 30.51 -18.99
C MET A 62 4.28 29.44 -20.08
N ARG A 63 5.27 29.50 -20.99
CA ARG A 63 5.41 28.55 -22.11
C ARG A 63 5.88 27.15 -21.69
N GLN A 64 6.38 27.01 -20.46
CA GLN A 64 6.87 25.74 -19.89
C GLN A 64 5.78 24.86 -19.26
N TYR A 65 4.55 25.36 -19.09
CA TYR A 65 3.45 24.61 -18.50
C TYR A 65 2.79 23.66 -19.52
N SER A 66 2.39 22.47 -19.07
CA SER A 66 1.79 21.43 -19.91
C SER A 66 0.34 21.71 -20.31
N SER A 67 -0.36 22.63 -19.65
CA SER A 67 -1.70 23.09 -20.02
C SER A 67 -1.91 24.50 -19.48
N ILE A 68 -2.29 25.46 -20.33
CA ILE A 68 -2.64 26.82 -19.91
C ILE A 68 -4.15 26.88 -19.70
N LEU A 69 -4.58 27.17 -18.48
CA LEU A 69 -5.99 27.42 -18.18
C LEU A 69 -6.36 28.80 -18.72
N PHE A 70 -7.38 28.88 -19.56
CA PHE A 70 -7.86 30.13 -20.16
C PHE A 70 -8.20 31.22 -19.11
N ASP A 71 -8.62 30.81 -17.92
CA ASP A 71 -8.94 31.72 -16.80
C ASP A 71 -7.71 32.28 -16.07
N SER A 72 -6.51 31.74 -16.34
CA SER A 72 -5.26 32.25 -15.77
C SER A 72 -4.61 33.38 -16.57
N LEU A 73 -5.08 33.62 -17.81
CA LEU A 73 -4.59 34.70 -18.68
C LEU A 73 -5.25 36.02 -18.28
N ARG A 74 -4.43 37.01 -17.90
CA ARG A 74 -4.90 38.32 -17.39
C ARG A 74 -5.42 39.23 -18.49
N ASP A 75 -4.74 39.26 -19.63
CA ASP A 75 -5.08 40.12 -20.78
C ASP A 75 -5.67 39.26 -21.90
N LYS A 76 -6.99 39.32 -22.06
CA LYS A 76 -7.75 38.62 -23.10
C LYS A 76 -8.80 39.53 -23.73
N GLU A 77 -8.78 39.64 -25.05
CA GLU A 77 -9.77 40.39 -25.83
C GLU A 77 -10.55 39.43 -26.73
N GLU A 78 -11.87 39.45 -26.64
CA GLU A 78 -12.70 38.63 -27.53
C GLU A 78 -12.75 39.25 -28.94
N LEU A 79 -12.49 38.44 -29.97
CA LEU A 79 -12.65 38.83 -31.37
C LEU A 79 -14.11 38.60 -31.81
N ASP A 80 -14.99 39.45 -31.31
CA ASP A 80 -16.44 39.36 -31.43
C ASP A 80 -16.97 39.78 -32.82
N ARG A 81 -16.26 40.68 -33.50
CA ARG A 81 -16.68 41.29 -34.78
C ARG A 81 -16.12 40.54 -36.00
N PRO A 82 -16.92 39.73 -36.71
CA PRO A 82 -16.44 38.90 -37.83
C PRO A 82 -15.95 39.72 -39.03
N ARG A 83 -16.46 40.95 -39.23
CA ARG A 83 -16.05 41.83 -40.33
C ARG A 83 -14.76 42.61 -40.09
N THR A 84 -14.16 42.50 -38.90
CA THR A 84 -12.93 43.23 -38.59
C THR A 84 -11.78 42.65 -39.43
N PRO A 85 -11.10 43.46 -40.26
CA PRO A 85 -9.93 42.99 -40.99
C PRO A 85 -8.79 42.67 -40.02
N LEU A 86 -8.09 41.55 -40.21
CA LEU A 86 -6.96 41.18 -39.35
C LEU A 86 -5.81 42.20 -39.45
N SER A 87 -5.68 42.91 -40.57
CA SER A 87 -4.74 44.02 -40.75
C SER A 87 -5.02 45.22 -39.83
N LYS A 88 -6.23 45.34 -39.29
CA LYS A 88 -6.58 46.33 -38.27
C LYS A 88 -6.22 45.86 -36.86
N LEU A 89 -6.28 44.56 -36.60
CA LEU A 89 -5.91 43.96 -35.30
C LEU A 89 -4.39 43.82 -35.16
N PHE A 90 -3.70 43.60 -36.28
CA PHE A 90 -2.25 43.40 -36.36
C PHE A 90 -1.63 44.34 -37.40
N PRO A 91 -1.63 45.67 -37.18
CA PRO A 91 -1.11 46.64 -38.14
C PRO A 91 0.39 46.45 -38.44
N GLU A 92 1.15 45.94 -37.46
CA GLU A 92 2.59 45.62 -37.59
C GLU A 92 2.85 44.09 -37.73
N GLY A 93 1.79 43.27 -37.74
CA GLY A 93 1.85 41.81 -37.64
C GLY A 93 1.74 41.29 -36.19
N PRO A 94 1.43 40.00 -35.99
CA PRO A 94 1.41 39.40 -34.65
C PRO A 94 2.84 39.21 -34.12
N ASP A 95 3.05 39.48 -32.83
CA ASP A 95 4.33 39.21 -32.16
C ASP A 95 4.45 37.73 -31.73
N ASP A 96 5.65 37.32 -31.30
CA ASP A 96 5.92 35.93 -30.86
C ASP A 96 5.17 35.53 -29.57
N SER A 97 4.54 36.48 -28.88
CA SER A 97 3.73 36.26 -27.66
C SER A 97 2.23 36.26 -27.92
N THR A 98 1.82 36.54 -29.15
CA THR A 98 0.43 36.70 -29.55
C THR A 98 -0.16 35.36 -29.99
N TYR A 99 -1.24 34.95 -29.32
CA TYR A 99 -1.97 33.72 -29.65
C TYR A 99 -3.47 34.01 -29.82
N ILE A 100 -4.11 33.21 -30.67
CA ILE A 100 -5.57 33.11 -30.73
C ILE A 100 -6.00 31.87 -29.97
N PHE A 101 -6.67 32.08 -28.84
CA PHE A 101 -7.29 31.01 -28.09
C PHE A 101 -8.69 30.73 -28.64
N VAL A 102 -8.96 29.46 -28.96
CA VAL A 102 -10.16 29.01 -29.66
C VAL A 102 -11.02 28.22 -28.68
N GLN A 103 -12.13 28.82 -28.27
CA GLN A 103 -13.09 28.23 -27.36
C GLN A 103 -14.30 27.67 -28.12
N ARG A 104 -14.74 26.47 -27.71
CA ARG A 104 -15.94 25.83 -28.28
C ARG A 104 -17.19 26.51 -27.69
N PRO A 105 -18.27 26.68 -28.48
CA PRO A 105 -19.51 27.22 -27.95
C PRO A 105 -20.06 26.30 -26.84
N PRO A 106 -20.57 26.86 -25.73
CA PRO A 106 -21.15 26.07 -24.65
C PRO A 106 -22.31 25.21 -25.17
N GLN A 107 -22.31 23.91 -24.83
CA GLN A 107 -23.40 23.00 -25.22
C GLN A 107 -24.70 23.41 -24.52
N SER A 108 -25.72 23.76 -25.30
CA SER A 108 -27.00 24.27 -24.81
C SER A 108 -27.79 23.21 -24.04
N ARG A 109 -27.89 23.36 -22.72
CA ARG A 109 -29.14 23.10 -21.99
C ARG A 109 -29.97 24.38 -21.97
N GLN A 110 -31.28 24.20 -21.98
CA GLN A 110 -32.33 25.16 -22.36
C GLN A 110 -32.32 26.50 -21.62
N ALA A 111 -32.86 27.49 -22.34
CA ALA A 111 -32.95 28.92 -22.08
C ALA A 111 -33.43 29.34 -20.69
N HIS A 112 -32.76 30.36 -20.13
CA HIS A 112 -33.42 31.38 -19.31
C HIS A 112 -33.05 32.77 -19.81
N ALA A 113 -34.10 33.59 -19.91
CA ALA A 113 -34.15 34.89 -20.55
C ALA A 113 -33.24 35.94 -19.88
N HIS A 114 -32.84 36.92 -20.70
CA HIS A 114 -32.20 38.17 -20.28
C HIS A 114 -32.91 38.80 -19.08
N VAL A 115 -32.18 38.99 -17.98
CA VAL A 115 -32.50 39.96 -16.95
C VAL A 115 -31.34 40.94 -16.87
N LEU A 116 -31.67 42.21 -17.07
CA LEU A 116 -30.83 43.37 -16.83
C LEU A 116 -30.09 43.24 -15.50
N VAL A 117 -28.78 43.51 -15.50
CA VAL A 117 -27.91 43.50 -14.32
C VAL A 117 -28.54 44.32 -13.18
N PRO A 118 -28.99 43.70 -12.07
CA PRO A 118 -29.21 44.42 -10.84
C PRO A 118 -27.86 44.62 -10.13
N PRO A 119 -27.74 45.63 -9.25
CA PRO A 119 -26.55 45.79 -8.42
C PRO A 119 -26.33 44.53 -7.58
N ARG A 120 -25.07 44.22 -7.23
CA ARG A 120 -24.64 43.12 -6.35
C ARG A 120 -25.71 42.86 -5.29
N PRO A 121 -26.38 41.69 -5.26
CA PRO A 121 -27.20 41.35 -4.12
C PRO A 121 -26.25 41.28 -2.93
N SER A 122 -26.52 42.08 -1.90
CA SER A 122 -26.03 41.79 -0.56
C SER A 122 -26.29 40.32 -0.30
N THR A 123 -25.24 39.56 -0.03
CA THR A 123 -25.38 38.16 0.39
C THR A 123 -26.36 38.17 1.56
N PRO A 124 -27.50 37.45 1.49
CA PRO A 124 -28.43 37.43 2.59
C PRO A 124 -27.66 37.02 3.86
N PRO A 125 -27.92 37.67 5.01
CA PRO A 125 -27.20 37.36 6.24
C PRO A 125 -27.37 35.88 6.57
N LEU A 126 -26.26 35.22 6.92
CA LEU A 126 -26.29 33.82 7.35
C LEU A 126 -27.27 33.67 8.52
N LYS A 127 -28.07 32.61 8.48
CA LYS A 127 -29.07 32.30 9.49
C LYS A 127 -28.37 31.84 10.77
N CYS A 128 -28.62 32.59 11.85
CA CYS A 128 -28.19 32.24 13.20
C CYS A 128 -29.37 31.59 13.95
N VAL A 129 -29.17 30.43 14.59
CA VAL A 129 -30.21 29.74 15.34
C VAL A 129 -29.82 29.64 16.81
N PRO A 130 -30.65 30.14 17.75
CA PRO A 130 -30.38 29.99 19.18
C PRO A 130 -30.30 28.52 19.59
N GLN A 131 -29.40 28.19 20.52
CA GLN A 131 -29.10 26.81 20.93
C GLN A 131 -30.35 26.01 21.36
N GLY A 132 -31.34 26.65 21.99
CA GLY A 132 -32.60 26.02 22.40
C GLY A 132 -33.56 25.64 21.25
N HIS A 133 -33.34 26.15 20.04
CA HIS A 133 -34.20 25.89 18.87
C HIS A 133 -33.55 24.97 17.82
N ILE A 134 -32.33 24.46 18.09
CA ILE A 134 -31.58 23.63 17.14
C ILE A 134 -32.35 22.36 16.74
N ASP A 135 -33.00 21.66 17.68
CA ASP A 135 -33.76 20.43 17.37
C ASP A 135 -34.95 20.71 16.44
N GLN A 136 -35.68 21.81 16.68
CA GLN A 136 -36.82 22.23 15.86
C GLN A 136 -36.36 22.56 14.44
N GLU A 137 -35.25 23.30 14.30
CA GLU A 137 -34.70 23.65 13.00
C GLU A 137 -34.21 22.42 12.23
N LEU A 138 -33.50 21.51 12.90
CA LEU A 138 -33.07 20.24 12.30
C LEU A 138 -34.27 19.39 11.85
N ALA A 139 -35.35 19.37 12.64
CA ALA A 139 -36.59 18.70 12.25
C ALA A 139 -37.20 19.33 10.99
N VAL A 140 -37.20 20.66 10.85
CA VAL A 140 -37.65 21.35 9.63
C VAL A 140 -36.78 20.96 8.42
N ILE A 141 -35.46 20.96 8.57
CA ILE A 141 -34.52 20.58 7.50
C ILE A 141 -34.82 19.15 7.01
N LEU A 142 -35.00 18.21 7.94
CA LEU A 142 -35.25 16.79 7.65
C LEU A 142 -36.66 16.54 7.10
N ASN A 143 -37.70 17.20 7.64
CA ASN A 143 -39.08 17.08 7.16
C ASN A 143 -39.23 17.58 5.73
N ASN A 144 -38.52 18.65 5.36
CA ASN A 144 -38.49 19.17 3.99
C ASN A 144 -37.82 18.21 2.98
N LEU A 145 -37.28 17.08 3.41
CA LEU A 145 -36.73 16.02 2.57
C LEU A 145 -37.63 14.77 2.54
N GLN A 146 -38.75 14.75 3.27
CA GLN A 146 -39.66 13.60 3.41
C GLN A 146 -40.40 13.16 2.15
N HIS A 147 -40.29 13.92 1.07
CA HIS A 147 -40.92 13.58 -0.21
C HIS A 147 -39.96 12.94 -1.24
N HIS A 148 -38.68 12.78 -0.92
CA HIS A 148 -37.75 12.02 -1.78
C HIS A 148 -37.72 10.56 -1.30
N ARG A 149 -38.58 9.72 -1.91
CA ARG A 149 -38.55 8.27 -1.68
C ARG A 149 -37.19 7.72 -2.11
N THR A 150 -36.52 7.01 -1.22
CA THR A 150 -35.34 6.17 -1.49
C THR A 150 -35.69 4.88 -2.27
N SER A 151 -36.86 4.80 -2.92
CA SER A 151 -37.41 3.55 -3.45
C SER A 151 -36.97 3.13 -4.86
N ASP A 152 -36.19 3.92 -5.58
CA ASP A 152 -36.09 3.74 -7.04
C ASP A 152 -34.82 3.01 -7.52
N PHE A 153 -33.98 2.46 -6.62
CA PHE A 153 -32.66 1.91 -7.01
C PHE A 153 -32.26 0.58 -6.37
N VAL A 154 -33.19 -0.14 -5.72
CA VAL A 154 -32.89 -1.50 -5.23
C VAL A 154 -33.01 -2.47 -6.41
N VAL A 155 -31.87 -2.90 -6.97
CA VAL A 155 -31.81 -4.00 -7.93
C VAL A 155 -32.38 -5.25 -7.27
N ASP A 156 -33.38 -5.88 -7.91
CA ASP A 156 -33.94 -7.14 -7.42
C ASP A 156 -32.82 -8.20 -7.37
N SER A 157 -32.65 -8.85 -6.21
CA SER A 157 -31.67 -9.92 -6.03
C SER A 157 -31.84 -11.04 -7.06
N LYS A 158 -33.09 -11.30 -7.49
CA LYS A 158 -33.36 -12.27 -8.56
C LYS A 158 -32.87 -11.81 -9.93
N GLU A 159 -32.93 -10.51 -10.22
CA GLU A 159 -32.40 -9.94 -11.46
C GLU A 159 -30.87 -10.01 -11.49
N ALA A 160 -30.22 -9.67 -10.37
CA ALA A 160 -28.78 -9.83 -10.20
C ALA A 160 -28.35 -11.30 -10.34
N GLU A 161 -29.08 -12.22 -9.71
CA GLU A 161 -28.82 -13.66 -9.83
C GLU A 161 -28.95 -14.16 -11.27
N ALA A 162 -30.03 -13.79 -11.97
CA ALA A 162 -30.27 -14.19 -13.35
C ALA A 162 -29.17 -13.67 -14.29
N TYR A 163 -28.76 -12.41 -14.11
CA TYR A 163 -27.65 -11.82 -14.86
C TYR A 163 -26.34 -12.57 -14.61
N GLN A 164 -25.97 -12.79 -13.34
CA GLN A 164 -24.73 -13.45 -12.98
C GLN A 164 -24.71 -14.93 -13.43
N LYS A 165 -25.84 -15.64 -13.33
CA LYS A 165 -25.98 -17.01 -13.89
C LYS A 165 -25.71 -17.04 -15.38
N LYS A 166 -26.23 -16.05 -16.12
CA LYS A 166 -26.03 -15.94 -17.57
C LYS A 166 -24.60 -15.56 -17.95
N ARG A 167 -23.87 -14.83 -17.09
CA ARG A 167 -22.51 -14.34 -17.39
C ARG A 167 -21.40 -15.24 -16.92
N LEU A 168 -21.56 -15.87 -15.76
CA LEU A 168 -20.59 -16.81 -15.22
C LEU A 168 -20.82 -18.23 -15.76
N GLY A 169 -22.01 -18.52 -16.28
CA GLY A 169 -22.39 -19.80 -16.88
C GLY A 169 -22.00 -20.98 -16.01
N PRO A 170 -21.11 -21.89 -16.47
CA PRO A 170 -20.69 -23.06 -15.71
C PRO A 170 -19.85 -22.74 -14.46
N PHE A 171 -19.44 -21.49 -14.26
CA PHE A 171 -18.75 -21.00 -13.06
C PHE A 171 -19.70 -20.38 -12.04
N PHE A 172 -20.99 -20.24 -12.34
CA PHE A 172 -21.94 -19.69 -11.37
C PHE A 172 -22.12 -20.66 -10.19
N LYS A 173 -21.78 -20.19 -8.97
CA LYS A 173 -21.99 -20.94 -7.72
C LYS A 173 -23.02 -20.27 -6.82
N ARG A 174 -22.91 -18.96 -6.67
CA ARG A 174 -23.77 -18.11 -5.84
C ARG A 174 -23.75 -16.68 -6.35
N ILE A 175 -24.68 -15.88 -5.82
CA ILE A 175 -24.73 -14.44 -6.09
C ILE A 175 -23.50 -13.78 -5.43
N LEU A 176 -22.69 -13.11 -6.25
CA LEU A 176 -21.59 -12.26 -5.83
C LEU A 176 -22.10 -10.84 -5.53
N PRO A 177 -21.42 -10.08 -4.64
CA PRO A 177 -21.85 -8.74 -4.28
C PRO A 177 -22.05 -7.84 -5.49
N TYR A 178 -23.13 -7.08 -5.48
CA TYR A 178 -23.51 -6.13 -6.52
C TYR A 178 -23.95 -4.81 -5.92
N HIS A 179 -23.96 -3.74 -6.73
CA HIS A 179 -24.37 -2.41 -6.29
C HIS A 179 -25.55 -1.87 -7.08
N GLY A 180 -25.33 -0.92 -8.01
CA GLY A 180 -26.38 -0.14 -8.64
C GLY A 180 -27.11 -0.82 -9.80
N THR A 181 -26.52 -1.88 -10.37
CA THR A 181 -27.14 -2.68 -11.44
C THR A 181 -26.86 -4.16 -11.24
N ALA A 182 -27.71 -5.02 -11.80
CA ALA A 182 -27.49 -6.48 -11.84
C ALA A 182 -26.17 -6.87 -12.52
N ALA A 183 -25.62 -5.98 -13.36
CA ALA A 183 -24.38 -6.18 -14.09
C ALA A 183 -23.10 -5.82 -13.30
N ASP A 184 -23.23 -5.08 -12.21
CA ASP A 184 -22.10 -4.55 -11.44
C ASP A 184 -21.65 -5.53 -10.36
N ILE A 185 -20.80 -6.51 -10.70
CA ILE A 185 -20.14 -7.34 -9.67
C ILE A 185 -19.05 -6.52 -8.97
N LYS A 186 -19.24 -6.25 -7.67
CA LYS A 186 -18.34 -5.44 -6.82
C LYS A 186 -17.59 -6.32 -5.83
N LEU A 187 -16.57 -7.02 -6.32
CA LEU A 187 -15.74 -7.94 -5.52
C LEU A 187 -15.05 -7.26 -4.33
N VAL A 188 -14.88 -5.94 -4.36
CA VAL A 188 -14.36 -5.17 -3.20
C VAL A 188 -15.27 -5.28 -1.96
N MET A 189 -16.57 -5.59 -2.14
CA MET A 189 -17.54 -5.79 -1.06
C MET A 189 -17.49 -7.19 -0.41
N LEU A 190 -16.61 -8.09 -0.86
CA LEU A 190 -16.46 -9.45 -0.31
C LEU A 190 -15.77 -9.50 1.08
N GLY A 191 -15.71 -8.38 1.81
CA GLY A 191 -14.86 -8.19 3.00
C GLY A 191 -15.03 -9.21 4.13
N LEU A 192 -16.12 -9.97 4.11
CA LEU A 192 -16.48 -11.01 5.09
C LEU A 192 -15.91 -12.41 4.82
N GLU A 193 -15.44 -12.70 3.60
CA GLU A 193 -15.23 -14.10 3.16
C GLU A 193 -13.83 -14.65 3.38
N LEU A 194 -12.95 -13.80 3.90
CA LEU A 194 -11.58 -14.15 4.18
C LEU A 194 -11.48 -14.28 5.70
N ASP A 195 -11.44 -15.51 6.23
CA ASP A 195 -11.34 -15.85 7.68
C ASP A 195 -10.12 -15.22 8.41
N ARG A 196 -9.42 -14.28 7.79
CA ARG A 196 -8.22 -13.59 8.26
C ARG A 196 -8.50 -12.09 8.30
N LYS A 197 -8.27 -11.46 9.47
CA LYS A 197 -8.54 -10.03 9.71
C LYS A 197 -7.25 -9.23 9.78
N ALA A 198 -7.31 -7.97 9.33
CA ALA A 198 -6.22 -7.00 9.51
C ALA A 198 -6.03 -6.64 10.99
N ARG A 199 -4.78 -6.47 11.41
CA ARG A 199 -4.38 -6.34 12.82
C ARG A 199 -3.36 -5.23 13.07
N THR A 200 -3.40 -4.69 14.29
CA THR A 200 -2.34 -3.84 14.86
C THR A 200 -1.17 -4.70 15.33
N THR A 201 -0.06 -4.06 15.73
CA THR A 201 1.04 -4.75 16.43
C THR A 201 0.68 -5.31 17.78
N THR A 202 -0.29 -4.70 18.45
CA THR A 202 -0.89 -5.22 19.70
C THR A 202 -1.90 -6.34 19.45
N ASN A 203 -2.03 -6.82 18.20
CA ASN A 203 -2.94 -7.90 17.78
C ASN A 203 -4.43 -7.55 17.92
N GLU A 204 -4.78 -6.26 17.97
CA GLU A 204 -6.16 -5.77 17.91
C GLU A 204 -6.65 -5.74 16.47
N THR A 205 -7.93 -6.04 16.25
CA THR A 205 -8.59 -5.90 14.93
C THR A 205 -9.29 -4.54 14.83
N LEU A 206 -9.56 -4.05 13.62
CA LEU A 206 -10.35 -2.82 13.44
C LEU A 206 -11.68 -2.88 14.20
N ARG A 207 -12.36 -4.02 14.15
CA ARG A 207 -13.62 -4.25 14.87
C ARG A 207 -13.46 -4.14 16.39
N SER A 208 -12.47 -4.81 16.98
CA SER A 208 -12.27 -4.74 18.44
C SER A 208 -11.89 -3.35 18.92
N ILE A 209 -11.19 -2.57 18.09
CA ILE A 209 -10.88 -1.16 18.38
C ILE A 209 -12.18 -0.34 18.43
N VAL A 210 -13.01 -0.45 17.39
CA VAL A 210 -14.29 0.26 17.32
C VAL A 210 -15.23 -0.15 18.45
N GLU A 211 -15.31 -1.44 18.77
CA GLU A 211 -16.09 -1.95 19.91
C GLU A 211 -15.59 -1.36 21.25
N GLY A 212 -14.28 -1.13 21.40
CA GLY A 212 -13.68 -0.46 22.56
C GLY A 212 -13.97 1.04 22.65
N ASP A 213 -14.26 1.70 21.53
CA ASP A 213 -14.60 3.13 21.48
C ASP A 213 -16.10 3.40 21.73
N ILE A 214 -16.95 2.37 21.79
CA ILE A 214 -18.39 2.52 22.02
C ILE A 214 -18.64 3.16 23.38
N GLY A 215 -19.40 4.26 23.40
CA GLY A 215 -19.73 5.00 24.61
C GLY A 215 -18.70 6.06 25.01
N ALA A 216 -17.55 6.14 24.33
CA ALA A 216 -16.60 7.23 24.53
C ALA A 216 -17.23 8.58 24.11
N LEU A 217 -17.12 9.59 24.96
CA LEU A 217 -17.59 10.96 24.68
C LEU A 217 -16.51 11.84 24.05
N SER A 218 -15.25 11.43 24.16
CA SER A 218 -14.04 12.07 23.66
C SER A 218 -12.91 11.05 23.58
N GLY A 219 -11.87 11.33 22.78
CA GLY A 219 -10.67 10.48 22.71
C GLY A 219 -10.86 9.21 21.88
N ASN A 220 -11.85 9.20 20.96
CA ASN A 220 -12.00 8.16 19.94
C ASN A 220 -10.67 7.96 19.19
N ARG A 221 -10.37 6.72 18.80
CA ARG A 221 -9.10 6.43 18.13
C ARG A 221 -9.09 6.98 16.71
N VAL A 222 -7.89 7.40 16.28
CA VAL A 222 -7.59 7.68 14.88
C VAL A 222 -6.72 6.56 14.35
N ILE A 223 -7.18 5.88 13.30
CA ILE A 223 -6.59 4.66 12.77
C ILE A 223 -6.07 4.92 11.36
N ALA A 224 -4.78 4.77 11.14
CA ALA A 224 -4.18 4.78 9.80
C ALA A 224 -3.95 3.34 9.32
N MET A 225 -4.53 2.98 8.17
CA MET A 225 -4.36 1.67 7.54
C MET A 225 -3.31 1.76 6.43
N VAL A 226 -2.11 1.29 6.73
CA VAL A 226 -0.91 1.47 5.90
C VAL A 226 -0.54 0.13 5.28
N ALA A 227 -0.88 -0.06 4.01
CA ALA A 227 -0.55 -1.27 3.26
C ALA A 227 -0.62 -1.03 1.74
N PRO A 228 0.05 -1.87 0.93
CA PRO A 228 -0.04 -1.82 -0.52
C PRO A 228 -1.46 -1.90 -1.08
N SER A 229 -1.64 -1.50 -2.34
CA SER A 229 -2.90 -1.65 -3.05
C SER A 229 -3.36 -3.10 -3.08
N GLY A 230 -4.65 -3.38 -2.88
CA GLY A 230 -5.18 -4.75 -2.91
C GLY A 230 -4.96 -5.59 -1.65
N SER A 231 -4.37 -5.02 -0.59
CA SER A 231 -4.19 -5.71 0.71
C SER A 231 -5.47 -5.91 1.53
N GLY A 232 -6.61 -5.39 1.08
CA GLY A 232 -7.89 -5.56 1.77
C GLY A 232 -8.29 -4.43 2.73
N LYS A 233 -7.72 -3.22 2.58
CA LYS A 233 -8.10 -2.04 3.39
C LYS A 233 -9.60 -1.71 3.29
N THR A 234 -10.09 -1.43 2.08
CA THR A 234 -11.50 -1.16 1.80
C THR A 234 -12.40 -2.32 2.24
N ALA A 235 -11.98 -3.56 1.95
CA ALA A 235 -12.70 -4.77 2.37
C ALA A 235 -12.86 -4.87 3.89
N THR A 236 -11.84 -4.48 4.66
CA THR A 236 -11.89 -4.46 6.14
C THR A 236 -12.92 -3.45 6.66
N VAL A 237 -13.07 -2.30 5.98
CA VAL A 237 -14.09 -1.30 6.34
C VAL A 237 -15.50 -1.75 5.96
N ILE A 238 -15.64 -2.46 4.84
CA ILE A 238 -16.93 -3.04 4.44
C ILE A 238 -17.35 -4.16 5.42
N ASP A 239 -16.42 -5.02 5.85
CA ASP A 239 -16.69 -5.99 6.94
C ASP A 239 -17.18 -5.29 8.21
N LEU A 240 -16.52 -4.20 8.60
CA LEU A 240 -16.93 -3.38 9.75
C LEU A 240 -18.35 -2.81 9.57
N ALA A 241 -18.70 -2.38 8.36
CA ALA A 241 -20.02 -1.84 8.02
C ALA A 241 -21.16 -2.87 8.14
N THR A 242 -20.84 -4.16 8.33
CA THR A 242 -21.86 -5.20 8.61
C THR A 242 -22.30 -5.23 10.07
N LYS A 243 -21.57 -4.52 10.95
CA LYS A 243 -21.81 -4.50 12.42
C LYS A 243 -21.89 -3.10 13.01
N HIS A 244 -21.29 -2.10 12.37
CA HIS A 244 -21.23 -0.73 12.88
C HIS A 244 -21.50 0.28 11.76
N PHE A 245 -22.03 1.45 12.12
CA PHE A 245 -22.34 2.47 11.12
C PHE A 245 -21.07 3.17 10.66
N VAL A 246 -20.79 3.11 9.36
CA VAL A 246 -19.61 3.71 8.75
C VAL A 246 -20.06 4.82 7.80
N ILE A 247 -19.72 6.06 8.10
CA ILE A 247 -19.74 7.16 7.14
C ILE A 247 -18.53 6.97 6.22
N TYR A 248 -18.79 6.63 4.97
CA TYR A 248 -17.77 6.25 4.00
C TYR A 248 -17.56 7.38 2.99
N CYS A 249 -16.32 7.85 2.89
CA CYS A 249 -15.95 8.94 1.98
C CYS A 249 -14.82 8.46 1.08
N VAL A 250 -14.95 8.66 -0.24
CA VAL A 250 -13.86 8.37 -1.18
C VAL A 250 -13.20 9.69 -1.59
N CYS A 251 -11.97 9.90 -1.10
CA CYS A 251 -11.19 11.08 -1.40
C CYS A 251 -10.79 11.12 -2.88
N SER A 252 -11.16 12.19 -3.57
CA SER A 252 -10.99 12.33 -5.02
C SER A 252 -10.80 13.80 -5.40
N THR A 253 -10.12 14.05 -6.54
CA THR A 253 -10.02 15.39 -7.15
C THR A 253 -10.95 15.50 -8.36
N PRO A 254 -11.33 16.72 -8.79
CA PRO A 254 -12.12 16.94 -10.00
C PRO A 254 -11.46 16.38 -11.27
N SER A 255 -10.12 16.27 -11.27
CA SER A 255 -9.29 15.78 -12.37
C SER A 255 -8.94 14.30 -12.28
N ALA A 256 -9.30 13.61 -11.19
CA ALA A 256 -8.95 12.21 -10.99
C ALA A 256 -9.72 11.30 -11.96
N VAL A 257 -9.01 10.37 -12.60
CA VAL A 257 -9.63 9.25 -13.31
C VAL A 257 -10.46 8.47 -12.28
N ILE A 258 -11.77 8.41 -12.50
CA ILE A 258 -12.76 7.82 -11.60
C ILE A 258 -12.31 6.40 -11.21
N SER A 259 -12.16 6.15 -9.91
CA SER A 259 -11.97 4.78 -9.41
C SER A 259 -13.20 3.95 -9.82
N ALA A 260 -12.99 2.80 -10.47
CA ALA A 260 -14.07 2.03 -11.08
C ALA A 260 -15.07 1.44 -10.06
N ASP A 261 -14.76 1.44 -8.76
CA ASP A 261 -15.53 0.71 -7.76
C ASP A 261 -16.48 1.62 -6.95
N PHE A 262 -16.01 2.77 -6.47
CA PHE A 262 -16.80 3.77 -5.72
C PHE A 262 -16.46 5.20 -6.16
N ASN A 263 -17.46 6.08 -6.14
CA ASN A 263 -17.32 7.50 -6.42
C ASN A 263 -18.07 8.33 -5.36
N ASP A 264 -17.47 9.44 -4.91
CA ASP A 264 -18.07 10.37 -3.96
C ASP A 264 -18.08 11.80 -4.53
N PRO A 265 -19.14 12.18 -5.28
CA PRO A 265 -19.22 13.50 -5.90
C PRO A 265 -19.32 14.65 -4.88
N ASN A 266 -19.77 14.36 -3.65
CA ASN A 266 -19.83 15.36 -2.59
C ASN A 266 -18.41 15.69 -2.09
N PHE A 267 -17.54 14.69 -1.99
CA PHE A 267 -16.13 14.93 -1.65
C PHE A 267 -15.39 15.73 -2.74
N ILE A 268 -15.67 15.49 -4.03
CA ILE A 268 -15.10 16.30 -5.13
C ILE A 268 -15.47 17.77 -4.95
N THR A 269 -16.72 18.04 -4.57
CA THR A 269 -17.20 19.41 -4.31
C THR A 269 -16.50 20.02 -3.09
N LEU A 270 -16.36 19.27 -1.99
CA LEU A 270 -15.59 19.67 -0.82
C LEU A 270 -14.14 20.03 -1.18
N ALA A 271 -13.47 19.21 -1.99
CA ALA A 271 -12.10 19.44 -2.43
C ALA A 271 -11.97 20.75 -3.23
N ALA A 272 -12.91 20.99 -4.17
CA ALA A 272 -12.95 22.22 -4.96
C ALA A 272 -13.20 23.46 -4.09
N ASP A 273 -14.14 23.39 -3.14
CA ASP A 273 -14.43 24.50 -2.22
C ASP A 273 -13.18 24.88 -1.39
N VAL A 274 -12.42 23.89 -0.93
CA VAL A 274 -11.23 24.12 -0.10
C VAL A 274 -10.07 24.73 -0.90
N GLU A 275 -9.88 24.33 -2.16
CA GLU A 275 -8.93 24.99 -3.06
C GLU A 275 -9.31 26.45 -3.31
N MET A 276 -10.60 26.72 -3.54
CA MET A 276 -11.10 28.10 -3.70
C MET A 276 -10.88 28.95 -2.44
N ILE A 277 -11.09 28.38 -1.25
CA ILE A 277 -10.82 29.05 0.03
C ILE A 277 -9.35 29.48 0.10
N TYR A 278 -8.41 28.58 -0.23
CA TYR A 278 -6.99 28.92 -0.22
C TYR A 278 -6.66 30.04 -1.22
N THR A 279 -7.14 29.95 -2.47
CA THR A 279 -6.88 30.97 -3.49
C THR A 279 -7.39 32.35 -3.08
N ALA A 280 -8.58 32.42 -2.46
CA ALA A 280 -9.09 33.68 -1.94
C ALA A 280 -8.19 34.26 -0.84
N ILE A 281 -7.81 33.46 0.15
CA ILE A 281 -6.95 33.90 1.27
C ILE A 281 -5.55 34.30 0.79
N GLU A 282 -4.97 33.53 -0.12
CA GLU A 282 -3.65 33.83 -0.70
C GLU A 282 -3.64 35.19 -1.39
N SER A 283 -4.72 35.55 -2.08
CA SER A 283 -4.89 36.87 -2.68
C SER A 283 -5.06 38.00 -1.66
N GLU A 284 -5.69 37.73 -0.51
CA GLU A 284 -5.92 38.70 0.57
C GLU A 284 -4.67 38.98 1.41
N GLU A 285 -3.89 37.95 1.75
CA GLU A 285 -2.82 38.02 2.75
C GLU A 285 -1.42 38.32 2.17
N GLN A 286 -1.31 38.62 0.86
CA GLN A 286 -0.13 39.16 0.18
C GLN A 286 1.20 38.45 0.54
N GLY A 287 1.19 37.13 0.68
CA GLY A 287 2.39 36.32 0.93
C GLY A 287 2.73 36.05 2.40
N ASN A 288 1.90 36.46 3.38
CA ASN A 288 2.06 36.02 4.77
C ASN A 288 1.66 34.54 4.95
N LEU A 289 2.61 33.64 4.75
CA LEU A 289 2.39 32.18 4.77
C LEU A 289 1.74 31.66 6.06
N ILE A 290 2.07 32.24 7.22
CA ILE A 290 1.50 31.81 8.51
C ILE A 290 0.02 32.19 8.60
N ARG A 291 -0.34 33.42 8.22
CA ARG A 291 -1.75 33.86 8.20
C ARG A 291 -2.56 33.11 7.15
N ILE A 292 -1.97 32.86 5.97
CA ILE A 292 -2.59 32.05 4.93
C ILE A 292 -2.91 30.66 5.48
N ASP A 293 -1.94 30.01 6.12
CA ASP A 293 -2.11 28.68 6.71
C ASP A 293 -3.18 28.66 7.82
N GLU A 294 -3.11 29.59 8.79
CA GLU A 294 -4.07 29.68 9.91
C GLU A 294 -5.51 29.91 9.42
N LYS A 295 -5.72 30.90 8.54
CA LYS A 295 -7.04 31.20 7.97
C LYS A 295 -7.56 30.06 7.10
N THR A 296 -6.70 29.47 6.27
CA THR A 296 -7.10 28.37 5.37
C THR A 296 -7.54 27.17 6.19
N LYS A 297 -6.78 26.77 7.20
CA LYS A 297 -7.16 25.66 8.10
C LYS A 297 -8.45 25.94 8.83
N ALA A 298 -8.66 27.17 9.31
CA ALA A 298 -9.89 27.56 10.01
C ALA A 298 -11.12 27.44 9.10
N LEU A 299 -11.09 28.02 7.89
CA LEU A 299 -12.23 27.96 6.95
C LEU A 299 -12.42 26.56 6.36
N ALA A 300 -11.33 25.84 6.06
CA ALA A 300 -11.40 24.45 5.62
C ALA A 300 -12.07 23.57 6.68
N ARG A 301 -11.73 23.74 7.96
CA ARG A 301 -12.39 23.03 9.08
C ARG A 301 -13.90 23.31 9.12
N GLN A 302 -14.31 24.56 8.96
CA GLN A 302 -15.74 24.92 8.94
C GLN A 302 -16.48 24.22 7.79
N ARG A 303 -15.87 24.20 6.60
CA ARG A 303 -16.43 23.52 5.44
C ARG A 303 -16.51 21.99 5.63
N VAL A 304 -15.53 21.40 6.31
CA VAL A 304 -15.55 19.98 6.71
C VAL A 304 -16.67 19.70 7.71
N TYR A 305 -16.87 20.53 8.73
CA TYR A 305 -17.97 20.36 9.69
C TYR A 305 -19.33 20.38 9.01
N LEU A 306 -19.54 21.28 8.05
CA LEU A 306 -20.77 21.34 7.25
C LEU A 306 -20.98 20.03 6.45
N GLU A 307 -19.94 19.52 5.78
CA GLU A 307 -20.00 18.27 5.01
C GLU A 307 -20.42 17.08 5.88
N PHE A 308 -19.74 16.92 7.03
CA PHE A 308 -19.95 15.76 7.88
C PHE A 308 -21.21 15.89 8.74
N LEU A 309 -21.66 17.10 9.06
CA LEU A 309 -23.02 17.33 9.56
C LEU A 309 -24.06 16.82 8.56
N ALA A 310 -23.93 17.13 7.27
CA ALA A 310 -24.86 16.63 6.25
C ALA A 310 -24.90 15.08 6.20
N ARG A 311 -23.74 14.41 6.29
CA ARG A 311 -23.66 12.95 6.30
C ARG A 311 -24.27 12.32 7.56
N LEU A 312 -24.08 12.95 8.73
CA LEU A 312 -24.72 12.54 9.98
C LEU A 312 -26.24 12.76 9.94
N LEU A 313 -26.69 13.87 9.37
CA LEU A 313 -28.12 14.14 9.17
C LEU A 313 -28.75 13.15 8.19
N PHE A 314 -28.03 12.70 7.17
CA PHE A 314 -28.49 11.63 6.28
C PHE A 314 -28.68 10.30 7.02
N LEU A 315 -27.73 9.92 7.90
CA LEU A 315 -27.92 8.76 8.78
C LEU A 315 -29.15 8.93 9.69
N GLN A 316 -29.29 10.10 10.34
CA GLN A 316 -30.43 10.38 11.19
C GLN A 316 -31.75 10.35 10.41
N LEU A 317 -31.77 10.85 9.17
CA LEU A 317 -32.93 10.82 8.28
C LEU A 317 -33.38 9.38 8.02
N LEU A 318 -32.43 8.49 7.68
CA LEU A 318 -32.73 7.08 7.43
C LEU A 318 -33.19 6.34 8.70
N LEU A 319 -32.59 6.63 9.85
CA LEU A 319 -33.03 6.09 11.14
C LEU A 319 -34.45 6.55 11.52
N ASN A 320 -34.84 7.76 11.14
CA ASN A 320 -36.20 8.26 11.37
C ASN A 320 -37.24 7.51 10.51
N TYR A 321 -36.89 7.14 9.27
CA TYR A 321 -37.78 6.32 8.42
C TYR A 321 -37.81 4.86 8.84
N THR A 322 -36.65 4.33 9.17
CA THR A 322 -36.45 2.90 9.47
C THR A 322 -35.73 2.80 10.80
N PRO A 323 -36.44 2.75 11.94
CA PRO A 323 -35.82 2.64 13.26
C PRO A 323 -34.96 1.39 13.47
N GLY A 324 -35.15 0.36 12.63
CA GLY A 324 -34.33 -0.86 12.55
C GLY A 324 -33.35 -0.88 11.38
N LEU A 325 -32.88 0.29 10.92
CA LEU A 325 -31.90 0.40 9.84
C LEU A 325 -30.63 -0.40 10.19
N GLU A 326 -30.28 -1.37 9.36
CA GLU A 326 -29.06 -2.14 9.55
C GLU A 326 -27.82 -1.33 9.08
N PRO A 327 -26.66 -1.45 9.75
CA PRO A 327 -25.45 -0.72 9.36
C PRO A 327 -25.03 -0.93 7.90
N GLU A 328 -25.17 -2.16 7.41
CA GLU A 328 -24.82 -2.51 6.02
C GLU A 328 -25.79 -1.84 5.02
N GLN A 329 -27.06 -1.69 5.41
CA GLN A 329 -28.04 -0.98 4.61
C GLN A 329 -27.68 0.51 4.50
N TYR A 330 -27.33 1.16 5.61
CA TYR A 330 -26.83 2.54 5.58
C TYR A 330 -25.60 2.69 4.67
N PHE A 331 -24.65 1.76 4.78
CA PHE A 331 -23.44 1.77 3.97
C PHE A 331 -23.74 1.70 2.48
N ARG A 332 -24.70 0.86 2.06
CA ARG A 332 -25.15 0.81 0.66
C ARG A 332 -25.87 2.07 0.23
N GLU A 333 -26.76 2.60 1.06
CA GLU A 333 -27.59 3.77 0.72
C GLU A 333 -26.74 5.02 0.45
N GLN A 334 -25.72 5.29 1.27
CA GLN A 334 -24.86 6.47 1.07
C GLN A 334 -24.04 6.42 -0.23
N THR A 335 -23.71 5.23 -0.73
CA THR A 335 -22.91 5.05 -1.95
C THR A 335 -23.75 5.05 -3.23
N THR A 336 -25.08 5.08 -3.11
CA THR A 336 -25.98 5.27 -4.26
C THR A 336 -25.98 6.72 -4.76
N THR A 337 -26.34 6.92 -6.04
CA THR A 337 -26.59 8.25 -6.60
C THR A 337 -27.67 9.02 -5.83
N GLY A 338 -28.70 8.32 -5.33
CA GLY A 338 -29.79 8.92 -4.54
C GLY A 338 -29.33 9.41 -3.17
N GLY A 339 -28.56 8.57 -2.45
CA GLY A 339 -27.94 8.95 -1.18
C GLY A 339 -26.97 10.11 -1.34
N ALA A 340 -26.08 10.04 -2.34
CA ALA A 340 -25.16 11.12 -2.67
C ALA A 340 -25.90 12.44 -2.99
N SER A 341 -26.98 12.38 -3.77
CA SER A 341 -27.78 13.58 -4.07
C SER A 341 -28.49 14.14 -2.84
N THR A 342 -28.96 13.28 -1.92
CA THR A 342 -29.60 13.73 -0.67
C THR A 342 -28.59 14.44 0.23
N ILE A 343 -27.39 13.89 0.38
CA ILE A 343 -26.29 14.53 1.12
C ILE A 343 -25.94 15.89 0.49
N ARG A 344 -25.86 15.98 -0.84
CA ARG A 344 -25.63 17.24 -1.55
C ARG A 344 -26.70 18.29 -1.24
N THR A 345 -27.97 17.90 -1.24
CA THR A 345 -29.08 18.81 -0.90
C THR A 345 -28.99 19.28 0.54
N LEU A 346 -28.62 18.40 1.48
CA LEU A 346 -28.35 18.77 2.87
C LEU A 346 -27.21 19.78 2.96
N VAL A 347 -26.08 19.54 2.29
CA VAL A 347 -24.95 20.50 2.21
C VAL A 347 -25.42 21.86 1.69
N HIS A 348 -26.22 21.89 0.63
CA HIS A 348 -26.73 23.14 0.07
C HIS A 348 -27.60 23.92 1.07
N LYS A 349 -28.53 23.24 1.75
CA LYS A 349 -29.36 23.87 2.80
C LYS A 349 -28.53 24.36 3.99
N LEU A 350 -27.51 23.59 4.39
CA LEU A 350 -26.67 23.96 5.53
C LEU A 350 -25.78 25.19 5.24
N ARG A 351 -25.50 25.52 3.97
CA ARG A 351 -24.75 26.74 3.60
C ARG A 351 -25.46 28.05 3.96
N GLU A 352 -26.76 27.99 4.27
CA GLU A 352 -27.54 29.16 4.70
C GLU A 352 -27.23 29.58 6.15
N TYR A 353 -26.53 28.76 6.93
CA TYR A 353 -26.31 28.96 8.36
C TYR A 353 -24.90 29.46 8.68
N ASP A 354 -24.77 30.19 9.78
CA ASP A 354 -23.47 30.61 10.29
C ASP A 354 -22.69 29.46 10.95
N THR A 355 -21.38 29.66 11.12
CA THR A 355 -20.47 28.65 11.67
C THR A 355 -20.87 28.20 13.08
N ILE A 356 -21.31 29.13 13.93
CA ILE A 356 -21.71 28.85 15.32
C ILE A 356 -22.92 27.90 15.33
N THR A 357 -23.89 28.16 14.45
CA THR A 357 -25.08 27.34 14.28
C THR A 357 -24.73 25.96 13.74
N ILE A 358 -23.82 25.86 12.75
CA ILE A 358 -23.35 24.57 12.23
C ILE A 358 -22.67 23.73 13.32
N GLU A 359 -21.80 24.34 14.13
CA GLU A 359 -21.16 23.65 15.26
C GLU A 359 -22.17 23.17 16.30
N ALA A 360 -23.19 23.99 16.62
CA ALA A 360 -24.27 23.61 17.51
C ALA A 360 -25.13 22.48 16.95
N MET A 361 -25.48 22.52 15.67
CA MET A 361 -26.21 21.45 14.96
C MET A 361 -25.41 20.15 14.93
N LEU A 362 -24.11 20.22 14.68
CA LEU A 362 -23.20 19.07 14.72
C LEU A 362 -23.16 18.45 16.12
N HIS A 363 -22.96 19.26 17.16
CA HIS A 363 -22.96 18.79 18.54
C HIS A 363 -24.28 18.10 18.92
N PHE A 364 -25.41 18.71 18.56
CA PHE A 364 -26.74 18.15 18.82
C PHE A 364 -26.95 16.82 18.10
N THR A 365 -26.65 16.78 16.80
CA THR A 365 -26.81 15.57 15.96
C THR A 365 -25.94 14.42 16.47
N GLN A 366 -24.67 14.68 16.81
CA GLN A 366 -23.78 13.67 17.39
C GLN A 366 -24.31 13.15 18.73
N THR A 367 -24.85 14.04 19.58
CA THR A 367 -25.43 13.63 20.88
C THR A 367 -26.66 12.75 20.69
N LYS A 368 -27.54 13.10 19.74
CA LYS A 368 -28.73 12.32 19.40
C LYS A 368 -28.38 10.95 18.83
N LEU A 369 -27.42 10.88 17.90
CA LEU A 369 -26.93 9.61 17.36
C LEU A 369 -26.24 8.78 18.43
N HIS A 370 -25.40 9.37 19.28
CA HIS A 370 -24.75 8.66 20.39
C HIS A 370 -25.77 8.02 21.33
N ALA A 371 -26.81 8.76 21.74
CA ALA A 371 -27.89 8.25 22.58
C ALA A 371 -28.68 7.11 21.92
N HIS A 372 -28.75 7.09 20.58
CA HIS A 372 -29.42 6.03 19.82
C HIS A 372 -28.53 4.79 19.63
N LEU A 373 -27.23 4.96 19.37
CA LEU A 373 -26.31 3.90 18.95
C LEU A 373 -25.70 3.14 20.14
N VAL A 374 -25.30 3.85 21.20
CA VAL A 374 -24.58 3.25 22.34
C VAL A 374 -25.40 2.19 23.09
N PRO A 375 -26.70 2.39 23.40
CA PRO A 375 -27.50 1.35 24.05
C PRO A 375 -27.63 0.06 23.23
N ARG A 376 -27.45 0.16 21.90
CA ARG A 376 -27.48 -0.98 20.96
C ARG A 376 -26.11 -1.60 20.72
N ARG A 377 -25.06 -1.09 21.38
CA ARG A 377 -23.66 -1.48 21.15
C ARG A 377 -23.24 -1.31 19.68
N LEU A 378 -23.66 -0.22 19.06
CA LEU A 378 -23.28 0.14 17.69
C LEU A 378 -22.26 1.27 17.73
N GLY A 379 -21.11 1.07 17.08
CA GLY A 379 -20.11 2.10 16.85
C GLY A 379 -20.48 3.02 15.69
N LEU A 380 -19.97 4.26 15.73
CA LEU A 380 -20.01 5.22 14.64
C LEU A 380 -18.58 5.47 14.15
N VAL A 381 -18.37 5.32 12.86
CA VAL A 381 -17.04 5.36 12.24
C VAL A 381 -17.06 6.32 11.06
N ILE A 382 -16.00 7.10 10.89
CA ILE A 382 -15.74 7.90 9.69
C ILE A 382 -14.57 7.27 8.97
N ALA A 383 -14.79 6.75 7.77
CA ALA A 383 -13.77 6.13 6.94
C ALA A 383 -13.45 7.00 5.72
N LEU A 384 -12.20 7.47 5.63
CA LEU A 384 -11.66 8.16 4.47
C LEU A 384 -10.91 7.15 3.61
N ASP A 385 -11.46 6.76 2.46
CA ASP A 385 -10.77 5.95 1.46
C ASP A 385 -10.02 6.80 0.44
N GLU A 386 -8.92 6.26 -0.09
CA GLU A 386 -7.98 6.97 -0.96
C GLU A 386 -7.45 8.30 -0.38
N ALA A 387 -7.25 8.35 0.94
CA ALA A 387 -6.87 9.54 1.68
C ALA A 387 -5.54 10.17 1.24
N GLN A 388 -4.63 9.42 0.62
CA GLN A 388 -3.41 9.97 0.02
C GLN A 388 -3.72 11.08 -1.00
N VAL A 389 -4.91 11.06 -1.61
CA VAL A 389 -5.33 12.08 -2.57
C VAL A 389 -5.40 13.45 -1.92
N THR A 390 -5.90 13.51 -0.69
CA THR A 390 -6.02 14.76 0.07
C THR A 390 -4.67 15.31 0.52
N GLU A 391 -3.65 14.46 0.66
CA GLU A 391 -2.31 14.92 1.03
C GLU A 391 -1.49 15.33 -0.20
N ASN A 392 -1.59 14.56 -1.28
CA ASN A 392 -0.67 14.67 -2.42
C ASN A 392 -1.22 15.53 -3.57
N TYR A 393 -2.53 15.78 -3.63
CA TYR A 393 -3.15 16.52 -4.75
C TYR A 393 -4.04 17.70 -4.35
N ILE A 394 -4.59 17.70 -3.13
CA ILE A 394 -5.46 18.80 -2.65
C ILE A 394 -4.65 19.63 -1.65
N LEU A 395 -4.48 20.92 -1.95
CA LEU A 395 -3.59 21.84 -1.25
C LEU A 395 -2.18 21.28 -1.08
N ALA A 396 -1.71 20.47 -2.03
CA ALA A 396 -0.46 19.74 -1.94
C ALA A 396 0.73 20.66 -1.67
N GLY A 397 1.34 20.49 -0.49
CA GLY A 397 2.46 21.30 -0.02
C GLY A 397 2.14 22.77 0.27
N LYS A 398 0.86 23.17 0.26
CA LYS A 398 0.44 24.55 0.53
C LYS A 398 0.29 24.84 2.02
N LEU A 399 0.05 23.82 2.84
CA LEU A 399 -0.14 23.95 4.29
C LEU A 399 1.12 23.60 5.07
N ILE A 400 1.16 23.98 6.35
CA ILE A 400 2.28 23.78 7.28
C ILE A 400 1.84 22.78 8.38
N SER A 401 2.74 21.92 8.85
CA SER A 401 2.43 21.00 9.95
C SER A 401 2.17 21.74 11.28
N PRO A 402 1.19 21.33 12.10
CA PRO A 402 0.96 21.93 13.42
C PRO A 402 2.17 21.87 14.34
N SER A 403 2.96 20.79 14.28
CA SER A 403 4.21 20.67 15.05
C SER A 403 5.21 21.77 14.70
N ALA A 404 5.40 22.06 13.41
CA ALA A 404 6.28 23.15 12.97
C ALA A 404 5.80 24.53 13.43
N LEU A 405 4.49 24.77 13.47
CA LEU A 405 3.94 26.05 13.97
C LEU A 405 4.16 26.21 15.48
N ASN A 406 4.11 25.11 16.24
CA ASN A 406 4.47 25.13 17.66
C ASN A 406 5.96 25.39 17.86
N ASP A 407 6.82 24.78 17.04
CA ASP A 407 8.27 25.00 17.08
C ASP A 407 8.63 26.43 16.66
N PHE A 408 7.94 27.01 15.67
CA PHE A 408 8.09 28.40 15.24
C PHE A 408 7.85 29.40 16.37
N ARG A 409 6.89 29.13 17.28
CA ARG A 409 6.65 29.96 18.47
C ARG A 409 7.84 29.96 19.44
N ASN A 410 8.71 28.95 19.36
CA ASN A 410 9.86 28.78 20.25
C ASN A 410 11.22 29.07 19.56
N ASN A 411 11.33 28.89 18.25
CA ASN A 411 12.54 29.16 17.45
C ASN A 411 12.18 29.46 15.98
N MET A 412 12.39 30.71 15.58
CA MET A 412 11.95 31.25 14.28
C MET A 412 12.69 30.65 13.07
N ASP A 413 13.94 30.21 13.25
CA ASP A 413 14.81 29.70 12.16
C ASP A 413 14.65 28.18 11.92
N ALA A 414 13.87 27.48 12.75
CA ALA A 414 13.77 26.02 12.71
C ALA A 414 12.93 25.49 11.53
N ILE A 415 11.97 26.28 11.05
CA ILE A 415 10.98 25.84 10.05
C ILE A 415 11.36 26.17 8.61
N PHE A 416 12.23 27.18 8.43
CA PHE A 416 12.67 27.64 7.12
C PHE A 416 13.99 26.98 6.70
N ASP A 417 14.19 26.82 5.39
CA ASP A 417 15.45 26.43 4.80
C ASP A 417 16.36 27.65 4.59
N SER A 418 17.58 27.44 4.09
CA SER A 418 18.54 28.51 3.83
C SER A 418 18.08 29.51 2.75
N LYS A 419 16.99 29.23 2.04
CA LYS A 419 16.36 30.08 1.02
C LYS A 419 15.05 30.70 1.54
N ASN A 420 14.79 30.63 2.84
CA ASN A 420 13.61 31.15 3.50
C ASN A 420 12.28 30.49 3.07
N HIS A 421 12.33 29.26 2.55
CA HIS A 421 11.13 28.46 2.28
C HIS A 421 10.84 27.50 3.43
N VAL A 422 9.57 27.24 3.70
CA VAL A 422 9.19 26.19 4.66
C VAL A 422 9.72 24.84 4.16
N ARG A 423 10.50 24.16 5.02
CA ARG A 423 11.11 22.86 4.70
C ARG A 423 10.05 21.85 4.26
N SER A 424 10.37 21.04 3.26
CA SER A 424 9.45 20.06 2.68
C SER A 424 8.84 19.09 3.71
N ILE A 425 9.60 18.70 4.73
CA ILE A 425 9.15 17.83 5.83
C ILE A 425 8.00 18.43 6.66
N TYR A 426 7.83 19.75 6.64
CA TYR A 426 6.78 20.48 7.34
C TYR A 426 5.64 20.89 6.41
N ARG A 427 5.78 20.67 5.10
CA ARG A 427 4.70 20.93 4.14
C ARG A 427 3.63 19.84 4.25
N ARG A 428 2.38 20.23 4.08
CA ARG A 428 1.19 19.38 4.23
C ARG A 428 0.16 19.69 3.15
N GLY A 429 -0.71 18.72 2.89
CA GLY A 429 -1.91 18.88 2.08
C GLY A 429 -3.18 19.01 2.92
N PHE A 430 -4.33 18.94 2.26
CA PHE A 430 -5.66 19.02 2.88
C PHE A 430 -5.94 17.89 3.88
N LEU A 431 -5.22 16.76 3.83
CA LEU A 431 -5.35 15.69 4.82
C LEU A 431 -5.14 16.20 6.25
N THR A 432 -4.30 17.22 6.44
CA THR A 432 -4.00 17.79 7.76
C THR A 432 -5.23 18.44 8.42
N PRO A 433 -5.83 19.51 7.86
CA PRO A 433 -7.04 20.10 8.44
C PRO A 433 -8.24 19.14 8.42
N LEU A 434 -8.32 18.23 7.44
CA LEU A 434 -9.35 17.20 7.39
C LEU A 434 -9.25 16.25 8.60
N SER A 435 -8.07 15.68 8.85
CA SER A 435 -7.84 14.76 9.98
C SER A 435 -8.04 15.46 11.33
N ALA A 436 -7.56 16.70 11.46
CA ALA A 436 -7.75 17.51 12.67
C ALA A 436 -9.23 17.79 12.94
N ALA A 437 -10.03 18.10 11.91
CA ALA A 437 -11.46 18.34 12.07
C ALA A 437 -12.21 17.07 12.48
N LEU A 438 -11.95 15.95 11.80
CA LEU A 438 -12.69 14.70 11.99
C LEU A 438 -12.32 13.96 13.28
N SER A 439 -11.07 14.06 13.72
CA SER A 439 -10.65 13.48 15.01
C SER A 439 -11.31 14.12 16.23
N GLY A 440 -11.85 15.34 16.09
CA GLY A 440 -12.65 15.99 17.11
C GLY A 440 -14.12 15.55 17.16
N MET A 441 -14.57 14.70 16.24
CA MET A 441 -15.95 14.19 16.21
C MET A 441 -16.13 12.99 17.14
N ARG A 442 -17.38 12.73 17.55
CA ARG A 442 -17.74 11.55 18.38
C ARG A 442 -17.85 10.28 17.53
N ALA A 443 -16.78 9.96 16.81
CA ALA A 443 -16.67 8.81 15.93
C ALA A 443 -15.22 8.34 15.86
N THR A 444 -15.00 7.04 15.67
CA THR A 444 -13.66 6.52 15.36
C THR A 444 -13.30 6.96 13.93
N LEU A 445 -12.12 7.58 13.76
CA LEU A 445 -11.64 8.02 12.44
C LEU A 445 -10.73 6.94 11.85
N VAL A 446 -11.04 6.48 10.65
CA VAL A 446 -10.26 5.48 9.91
C VAL A 446 -9.78 6.12 8.60
N ILE A 447 -8.48 6.13 8.38
CA ILE A 447 -7.83 6.72 7.22
C ILE A 447 -7.17 5.59 6.42
N LEU A 448 -7.69 5.37 5.22
CA LEU A 448 -7.26 4.35 4.28
C LEU A 448 -6.63 5.05 3.07
N GLY A 449 -5.56 4.49 2.54
CA GLY A 449 -5.06 4.97 1.25
C GLY A 449 -4.19 3.96 0.54
N THR A 450 -4.40 3.79 -0.76
CA THR A 450 -3.61 2.87 -1.60
C THR A 450 -2.12 3.20 -1.56
N SER A 451 -1.81 4.50 -1.56
CA SER A 451 -0.45 5.03 -1.41
C SER A 451 -0.30 5.78 -0.08
N LEU A 452 -1.00 5.33 0.96
CA LEU A 452 -0.77 5.86 2.30
C LEU A 452 0.59 5.33 2.76
N SER A 453 1.61 6.15 2.57
CA SER A 453 2.97 5.82 2.94
C SER A 453 3.22 6.07 4.43
N LEU A 454 4.36 5.61 4.96
CA LEU A 454 4.76 5.95 6.34
C LEU A 454 4.77 7.47 6.56
N GLN A 455 5.25 8.22 5.56
CA GLN A 455 5.28 9.67 5.60
C GLN A 455 3.86 10.23 5.70
N ASN A 456 2.90 9.73 4.90
CA ASN A 456 1.52 10.20 5.00
C ASN A 456 0.89 9.83 6.36
N ALA A 457 1.19 8.66 6.92
CA ALA A 457 0.72 8.28 8.26
C ALA A 457 1.34 9.12 9.38
N ASP A 458 2.62 9.50 9.26
CA ASP A 458 3.28 10.46 10.15
C ASP A 458 2.69 11.87 9.99
N HIS A 459 2.31 12.26 8.77
CA HIS A 459 1.64 13.53 8.51
C HIS A 459 0.27 13.58 9.20
N VAL A 460 -0.52 12.50 9.09
CA VAL A 460 -1.77 12.33 9.86
C VAL A 460 -1.47 12.46 11.34
N TYR A 461 -0.52 11.70 11.90
CA TYR A 461 -0.18 11.78 13.31
C TYR A 461 0.20 13.20 13.74
N SER A 462 1.02 13.89 12.95
CA SER A 462 1.45 15.28 13.20
C SER A 462 0.32 16.32 13.08
N ALA A 463 -0.78 15.97 12.40
CA ALA A 463 -1.96 16.81 12.27
C ALA A 463 -2.86 16.76 13.52
N LEU A 464 -2.70 15.73 14.35
CA LEU A 464 -3.50 15.49 15.54
C LEU A 464 -2.89 16.17 16.77
N ASP A 465 -3.73 16.41 17.77
CA ASP A 465 -3.24 16.87 19.08
C ASP A 465 -2.56 15.72 19.84
N LYS A 466 -1.61 16.04 20.73
CA LYS A 466 -0.82 15.05 21.50
C LYS A 466 -1.67 14.13 22.38
N THR A 467 -2.93 14.48 22.61
CA THR A 467 -3.92 13.76 23.43
C THR A 467 -4.71 12.71 22.64
N VAL A 468 -4.56 12.64 21.31
CA VAL A 468 -5.32 11.73 20.45
C VAL A 468 -4.69 10.33 20.43
N ASN A 469 -5.52 9.30 20.61
CA ASN A 469 -5.10 7.89 20.56
C ASN A 469 -4.95 7.43 19.09
N PHE A 470 -3.75 7.64 18.53
CA PHE A 470 -3.43 7.25 17.17
C PHE A 470 -2.92 5.80 17.10
N THR A 471 -3.43 5.01 16.15
CA THR A 471 -3.09 3.61 15.95
C THR A 471 -2.81 3.31 14.47
N ARG A 472 -1.83 2.44 14.20
CA ARG A 472 -1.55 1.93 12.85
C ARG A 472 -1.99 0.48 12.70
N ILE A 473 -2.60 0.18 11.57
CA ILE A 473 -2.84 -1.19 11.10
C ILE A 473 -1.95 -1.39 9.88
N THR A 474 -0.97 -2.27 10.01
CA THR A 474 0.02 -2.60 8.98
C THR A 474 -0.01 -4.07 8.58
N ASP A 475 -0.51 -4.95 9.45
CA ASP A 475 -0.58 -6.39 9.19
C ASP A 475 -1.92 -6.76 8.54
N PHE A 476 -1.86 -7.03 7.24
CA PHE A 476 -3.01 -7.44 6.44
C PHE A 476 -2.91 -8.91 6.03
N PRO A 477 -4.06 -9.59 5.88
CA PRO A 477 -4.11 -10.98 5.44
C PRO A 477 -3.34 -11.23 4.14
N GLN A 478 -2.55 -12.30 4.14
CA GLN A 478 -2.00 -12.90 2.93
C GLN A 478 -2.63 -14.27 2.69
N PHE A 479 -2.61 -14.69 1.43
CA PHE A 479 -3.17 -15.95 0.98
C PHE A 479 -2.07 -16.74 0.27
N ASP A 480 -1.76 -17.93 0.81
CA ASP A 480 -0.84 -18.86 0.18
C ASP A 480 -1.54 -19.64 -0.96
N SER A 481 -0.80 -20.54 -1.62
CA SER A 481 -1.32 -21.29 -2.76
C SER A 481 -2.48 -22.24 -2.42
N ILE A 482 -2.64 -22.62 -1.14
CA ILE A 482 -3.76 -23.43 -0.65
C ILE A 482 -4.97 -22.52 -0.44
N ASP A 483 -4.75 -21.37 0.20
CA ASP A 483 -5.77 -20.36 0.43
C ASP A 483 -6.40 -19.84 -0.88
N ILE A 484 -5.60 -19.66 -1.94
CA ILE A 484 -6.09 -19.18 -3.25
C ILE A 484 -7.16 -20.12 -3.81
N ASN A 485 -6.92 -21.43 -3.79
CA ASN A 485 -7.89 -22.39 -4.30
C ASN A 485 -9.19 -22.34 -3.50
N LYS A 486 -9.09 -22.32 -2.17
CA LYS A 486 -10.26 -22.20 -1.30
C LYS A 486 -11.05 -20.93 -1.63
N MET A 487 -10.38 -19.78 -1.65
CA MET A 487 -10.99 -18.47 -1.93
C MET A 487 -11.76 -18.45 -3.26
N ILE A 488 -11.13 -18.89 -4.36
CA ILE A 488 -11.79 -18.87 -5.67
C ILE A 488 -12.92 -19.91 -5.72
N SER A 489 -12.72 -21.11 -5.16
CA SER A 489 -13.76 -22.14 -5.11
C SER A 489 -14.97 -21.74 -4.26
N ASP A 490 -14.80 -20.87 -3.27
CA ASP A 490 -15.90 -20.33 -2.45
C ASP A 490 -16.73 -19.30 -3.24
N LEU A 491 -16.12 -18.60 -4.19
CA LEU A 491 -16.77 -17.57 -5.01
C LEU A 491 -17.45 -18.13 -6.26
N VAL A 492 -16.77 -19.04 -6.97
CA VAL A 492 -17.20 -19.57 -8.27
C VAL A 492 -17.12 -21.10 -8.30
N ASP A 493 -17.85 -21.72 -9.21
CA ASP A 493 -17.86 -23.17 -9.37
C ASP A 493 -16.63 -23.63 -10.15
N LEU A 494 -15.66 -24.20 -9.42
CA LEU A 494 -14.46 -24.82 -9.98
C LEU A 494 -14.60 -26.34 -10.14
N SER A 495 -15.80 -26.92 -10.09
CA SER A 495 -15.98 -28.34 -10.42
C SER A 495 -15.33 -28.65 -11.77
N ASP A 496 -14.63 -29.77 -11.84
CA ASP A 496 -14.02 -30.27 -13.08
C ASP A 496 -12.95 -29.33 -13.68
N CYS A 497 -12.43 -28.41 -12.87
CA CYS A 497 -11.36 -27.50 -13.23
C CYS A 497 -10.30 -27.43 -12.13
N GLU A 498 -9.06 -27.13 -12.51
CA GLU A 498 -7.98 -26.90 -11.56
C GLU A 498 -7.14 -25.68 -11.96
N ILE A 499 -6.64 -24.97 -10.94
CA ILE A 499 -5.66 -23.90 -11.14
C ILE A 499 -4.27 -24.56 -11.08
N PRO A 500 -3.47 -24.48 -12.16
CA PRO A 500 -2.15 -25.10 -12.20
C PRO A 500 -1.27 -24.67 -11.01
N PRO A 501 -0.53 -25.59 -10.35
CA PRO A 501 0.27 -25.28 -9.15
C PRO A 501 1.21 -24.08 -9.32
N ALA A 502 1.90 -23.98 -10.47
CA ALA A 502 2.80 -22.88 -10.77
C ALA A 502 2.07 -21.52 -10.84
N LYS A 503 0.86 -21.48 -11.42
CA LYS A 503 0.03 -20.28 -11.49
C LYS A 503 -0.53 -19.90 -10.11
N ARG A 504 -0.88 -20.89 -9.27
CA ARG A 504 -1.32 -20.66 -7.87
C ARG A 504 -0.26 -19.98 -7.01
N ILE A 505 0.99 -20.41 -7.13
CA ILE A 505 2.11 -19.78 -6.43
C ILE A 505 2.25 -18.31 -6.84
N LYS A 506 2.16 -18.01 -8.15
CA LYS A 506 2.21 -16.63 -8.65
C LYS A 506 1.09 -15.75 -8.10
N LEU A 507 -0.10 -16.31 -7.94
CA LEU A 507 -1.28 -15.60 -7.44
C LEU A 507 -1.34 -15.47 -5.90
N SER A 508 -0.36 -16.04 -5.19
CA SER A 508 -0.25 -15.95 -3.74
C SER A 508 0.15 -14.53 -3.31
N GLY A 509 -0.25 -14.13 -2.10
CA GLY A 509 -0.05 -12.77 -1.57
C GLY A 509 -1.38 -12.07 -1.30
N ARG A 510 -1.55 -10.87 -1.85
CA ARG A 510 -2.78 -10.07 -1.71
C ARG A 510 -3.96 -10.65 -2.48
N ALA A 511 -5.14 -10.67 -1.85
CA ALA A 511 -6.38 -11.23 -2.43
C ALA A 511 -6.71 -10.68 -3.82
N ARG A 512 -6.42 -9.38 -4.08
CA ARG A 512 -6.68 -8.74 -5.37
C ARG A 512 -6.03 -9.47 -6.56
N PHE A 513 -4.87 -10.11 -6.37
CA PHE A 513 -4.21 -10.86 -7.43
C PHE A 513 -5.10 -12.01 -7.94
N SER A 514 -5.79 -12.70 -7.03
CA SER A 514 -6.64 -13.84 -7.37
C SER A 514 -8.07 -13.42 -7.72
N LEU A 515 -8.63 -12.41 -7.04
CA LEU A 515 -10.00 -11.92 -7.33
C LEU A 515 -10.15 -11.35 -8.76
N GLY A 516 -9.05 -10.94 -9.40
CA GLY A 516 -9.05 -10.55 -10.81
C GLY A 516 -9.54 -11.65 -11.76
N ILE A 517 -9.42 -12.93 -11.37
CA ILE A 517 -9.91 -14.08 -12.14
C ILE A 517 -11.43 -14.01 -12.27
N VAL A 518 -12.14 -13.79 -11.16
CA VAL A 518 -13.61 -13.75 -11.13
C VAL A 518 -14.14 -12.63 -12.02
N LYS A 519 -13.48 -11.46 -12.02
CA LYS A 519 -13.85 -10.36 -12.92
C LYS A 519 -13.71 -10.73 -14.40
N ARG A 520 -12.71 -11.55 -14.75
CA ARG A 520 -12.48 -12.00 -16.14
C ARG A 520 -13.41 -13.11 -16.57
N LEU A 521 -13.75 -14.03 -15.66
CA LEU A 521 -14.77 -15.04 -15.91
C LEU A 521 -16.13 -14.38 -16.25
N ASN A 522 -16.48 -13.30 -15.55
CA ASN A 522 -17.74 -12.58 -15.80
C ASN A 522 -17.84 -11.88 -17.16
N ILE A 523 -16.71 -11.65 -17.85
CA ILE A 523 -16.67 -11.00 -19.17
C ILE A 523 -16.23 -11.95 -20.30
N ALA A 524 -15.99 -13.23 -20.00
CA ALA A 524 -15.56 -14.20 -20.99
C ALA A 524 -16.73 -14.63 -21.89
N ASP A 525 -16.47 -14.83 -23.19
CA ASP A 525 -17.47 -15.37 -24.11
C ASP A 525 -17.58 -16.89 -23.95
N GLU A 526 -18.74 -17.36 -23.50
CA GLU A 526 -19.02 -18.76 -23.15
C GLU A 526 -18.94 -19.72 -24.36
N THR A 527 -19.04 -19.20 -25.60
CA THR A 527 -19.31 -20.03 -26.78
C THR A 527 -18.07 -20.58 -27.50
N GLN A 528 -16.84 -20.27 -27.03
CA GLN A 528 -15.62 -20.60 -27.79
C GLN A 528 -14.70 -21.66 -27.15
N PHE A 529 -14.75 -21.89 -25.84
CA PHE A 529 -13.73 -22.69 -25.13
C PHE A 529 -14.34 -23.63 -24.08
N SER A 530 -13.59 -24.68 -23.71
CA SER A 530 -13.96 -25.56 -22.57
C SER A 530 -13.87 -24.80 -21.23
N LYS A 531 -14.56 -25.29 -20.18
CA LYS A 531 -14.52 -24.69 -18.84
C LYS A 531 -13.07 -24.48 -18.36
N GLN A 532 -12.22 -25.49 -18.47
CA GLN A 532 -10.79 -25.38 -18.10
C GLN A 532 -10.03 -24.35 -18.95
N ALA A 533 -10.24 -24.32 -20.28
CA ALA A 533 -9.57 -23.35 -21.16
C ALA A 533 -9.99 -21.90 -20.89
N THR A 534 -11.27 -21.66 -20.56
CA THR A 534 -11.77 -20.36 -20.13
C THR A 534 -11.13 -19.93 -18.81
N LEU A 535 -11.01 -20.85 -17.85
CA LEU A 535 -10.33 -20.60 -16.58
C LEU A 535 -8.84 -20.27 -16.79
N ASP A 536 -8.13 -21.06 -17.58
CA ASP A 536 -6.70 -20.82 -17.88
C ASP A 536 -6.47 -19.46 -18.53
N THR A 537 -7.31 -19.09 -19.50
CA THR A 537 -7.26 -17.78 -20.15
C THR A 537 -7.52 -16.65 -19.14
N ALA A 538 -8.51 -16.79 -18.26
CA ALA A 538 -8.79 -15.81 -17.22
C ALA A 538 -7.61 -15.66 -16.25
N ILE A 539 -6.95 -16.76 -15.88
CA ILE A 539 -5.77 -16.74 -15.01
C ILE A 539 -4.61 -16.03 -15.71
N ASP A 540 -4.28 -16.40 -16.94
CA ASP A 540 -3.11 -15.86 -17.66
C ASP A 540 -3.26 -14.37 -17.90
N LEU A 541 -4.44 -13.95 -18.36
CA LEU A 541 -4.73 -12.53 -18.50
C LEU A 541 -4.62 -11.81 -17.14
N THR A 542 -5.04 -12.45 -16.03
CA THR A 542 -4.93 -11.88 -14.66
C THR A 542 -3.49 -11.63 -14.27
N ILE A 543 -2.66 -12.65 -14.40
CA ILE A 543 -1.23 -12.58 -14.09
C ILE A 543 -0.57 -11.47 -14.93
N GLU A 544 -0.79 -11.45 -16.24
CA GLU A 544 -0.17 -10.45 -17.12
C GLU A 544 -0.61 -9.02 -16.81
N SER A 545 -1.88 -8.82 -16.49
CA SER A 545 -2.37 -7.49 -16.11
C SER A 545 -1.78 -7.00 -14.80
N VAL A 546 -1.63 -7.87 -13.80
CA VAL A 546 -1.01 -7.54 -12.51
C VAL A 546 0.46 -7.22 -12.71
N LYS A 547 1.20 -8.10 -13.41
CA LYS A 547 2.62 -7.90 -13.71
C LYS A 547 2.87 -6.59 -14.44
N ARG A 548 2.08 -6.26 -15.46
CA ARG A 548 2.19 -4.99 -16.20
C ARG A 548 2.09 -3.78 -15.27
N GLY A 549 1.09 -3.73 -14.40
CA GLY A 549 0.93 -2.61 -13.47
C GLY A 549 2.08 -2.51 -12.45
N LEU A 550 2.61 -3.64 -12.01
CA LEU A 550 3.78 -3.68 -11.11
C LEU A 550 5.05 -3.20 -11.82
N ARG A 551 5.31 -3.64 -13.06
CA ARG A 551 6.44 -3.18 -13.89
C ARG A 551 6.38 -1.68 -14.15
N GLU A 552 5.20 -1.13 -14.47
CA GLU A 552 4.99 0.31 -14.60
C GLU A 552 5.35 1.06 -13.30
N GLY A 553 4.99 0.49 -12.14
CA GLY A 553 5.37 0.99 -10.83
C GLY A 553 6.88 1.03 -10.61
N VAL A 554 7.58 -0.07 -10.93
CA VAL A 554 9.04 -0.19 -10.86
C VAL A 554 9.72 0.83 -11.79
N SER A 555 9.30 0.87 -13.06
CA SER A 555 9.81 1.80 -14.08
C SER A 555 9.66 3.25 -13.64
N THR A 556 8.53 3.60 -13.00
CA THR A 556 8.29 4.95 -12.48
C THR A 556 9.28 5.32 -11.38
N ILE A 557 9.48 4.44 -10.39
CA ILE A 557 10.43 4.67 -9.29
C ILE A 557 11.84 4.89 -9.85
N MET A 558 12.27 4.02 -10.76
CA MET A 558 13.61 4.07 -11.33
C MET A 558 13.83 5.33 -12.17
N LYS A 559 12.84 5.79 -12.92
CA LYS A 559 12.92 7.05 -13.68
C LYS A 559 12.95 8.28 -12.78
N SER A 560 12.29 8.23 -11.62
CA SER A 560 12.29 9.33 -10.66
C SER A 560 13.57 9.43 -9.83
N ASP A 561 14.30 8.32 -9.67
CA ASP A 561 15.54 8.29 -8.90
C ASP A 561 16.77 8.55 -9.76
N LYS A 562 17.35 9.76 -9.61
CA LYS A 562 18.58 10.15 -10.31
C LYS A 562 19.85 9.56 -9.71
N SER A 563 19.79 9.04 -8.48
CA SER A 563 20.96 8.50 -7.77
C SER A 563 21.28 7.05 -8.15
N GLY A 564 20.30 6.31 -8.66
CA GLY A 564 20.40 4.87 -8.92
C GLY A 564 20.24 4.00 -7.67
N GLU A 565 20.06 4.61 -6.49
CA GLU A 565 19.86 3.91 -5.21
C GLU A 565 18.59 3.06 -5.21
N ALA A 566 17.51 3.51 -5.84
CA ALA A 566 16.26 2.76 -5.92
C ALA A 566 16.41 1.49 -6.76
N ALA A 567 17.14 1.56 -7.88
CA ALA A 567 17.43 0.40 -8.71
C ALA A 567 18.31 -0.61 -7.95
N ARG A 568 19.40 -0.13 -7.33
CA ARG A 568 20.27 -0.93 -6.45
C ARG A 568 19.47 -1.58 -5.32
N LEU A 569 18.51 -0.85 -4.74
CA LEU A 569 17.65 -1.38 -3.68
C LEU A 569 16.78 -2.53 -4.17
N LEU A 570 16.10 -2.36 -5.31
CA LEU A 570 15.27 -3.40 -5.91
C LEU A 570 16.09 -4.65 -6.27
N SER A 571 17.29 -4.46 -6.82
CA SER A 571 18.23 -5.55 -7.10
C SER A 571 18.60 -6.32 -5.84
N ARG A 572 18.92 -5.61 -4.75
CA ARG A 572 19.20 -6.23 -3.45
C ARG A 572 17.98 -6.98 -2.93
N MET A 573 16.77 -6.43 -3.06
CA MET A 573 15.51 -7.10 -2.66
C MET A 573 15.28 -8.39 -3.43
N ALA A 574 15.47 -8.37 -4.74
CA ALA A 574 15.32 -9.56 -5.56
C ALA A 574 16.36 -10.64 -5.20
N LEU A 575 17.63 -10.26 -5.06
CA LEU A 575 18.69 -11.20 -4.63
C LEU A 575 18.45 -11.74 -3.21
N ALA A 576 17.99 -10.90 -2.28
CA ALA A 576 17.65 -11.32 -0.92
C ALA A 576 16.45 -12.27 -0.89
N TYR A 577 15.43 -12.05 -1.73
CA TYR A 577 14.32 -13.00 -1.90
C TYR A 577 14.87 -14.37 -2.28
N ARG A 578 15.74 -14.41 -3.30
CA ARG A 578 16.32 -15.66 -3.83
C ARG A 578 17.21 -16.36 -2.82
N LEU A 579 17.93 -15.60 -1.99
CA LEU A 579 18.78 -16.16 -0.94
C LEU A 579 17.97 -16.60 0.29
N HIS A 580 17.08 -15.77 0.84
CA HIS A 580 16.37 -16.05 2.09
C HIS A 580 15.15 -15.12 2.30
N ASP A 581 13.93 -15.62 2.05
CA ASP A 581 12.61 -15.13 2.53
C ASP A 581 12.37 -13.59 2.56
N SER A 582 13.09 -12.83 1.71
CA SER A 582 12.85 -11.42 1.38
C SER A 582 12.91 -10.40 2.50
N LYS A 583 13.67 -10.65 3.56
CA LYS A 583 13.75 -9.70 4.67
C LYS A 583 14.80 -8.62 4.40
N ILE A 584 14.33 -7.53 3.80
CA ILE A 584 15.11 -6.30 3.74
C ILE A 584 14.56 -5.24 4.71
N SER A 585 15.24 -5.08 5.84
CA SER A 585 15.04 -3.97 6.76
C SER A 585 15.62 -2.68 6.20
N PHE A 586 14.91 -1.57 6.41
CA PHE A 586 15.36 -0.25 5.96
C PHE A 586 15.18 0.83 7.02
N SER A 587 16.01 1.87 6.94
CA SER A 587 16.08 2.93 7.95
C SER A 587 15.65 4.32 7.46
N SER A 588 15.15 4.50 6.23
CA SER A 588 14.87 5.85 5.70
C SER A 588 13.44 6.08 5.19
N GLN A 589 12.91 7.28 5.47
CA GLN A 589 11.59 7.77 5.02
C GLN A 589 11.49 7.96 3.50
N GLN A 590 12.61 8.04 2.77
CA GLN A 590 12.64 8.24 1.31
C GLN A 590 12.17 7.04 0.49
N GLN A 591 11.93 5.89 1.14
CA GLN A 591 11.53 4.63 0.51
C GLN A 591 10.02 4.37 0.59
N SER A 592 9.25 5.40 0.92
CA SER A 592 7.79 5.35 1.02
C SER A 592 7.12 5.03 -0.33
N ASP A 593 7.82 5.27 -1.44
CA ASP A 593 7.36 5.01 -2.81
C ASP A 593 7.21 3.53 -3.15
N PHE A 594 7.98 2.63 -2.52
CA PHE A 594 7.87 1.19 -2.80
C PHE A 594 6.52 0.62 -2.33
N VAL A 595 6.00 1.09 -1.19
CA VAL A 595 4.65 0.73 -0.71
C VAL A 595 3.59 1.33 -1.63
N ASN A 596 3.78 2.59 -2.02
CA ASN A 596 2.87 3.31 -2.92
C ASN A 596 2.72 2.63 -4.27
N LYS A 597 3.84 2.15 -4.84
CA LYS A 597 3.85 1.38 -6.09
C LYS A 597 3.52 -0.09 -5.92
N SER A 598 3.04 -0.49 -4.74
CA SER A 598 2.57 -1.85 -4.49
C SER A 598 3.65 -2.92 -4.63
N LEU A 599 4.91 -2.57 -4.38
CA LEU A 599 6.07 -3.48 -4.49
C LEU A 599 6.43 -4.12 -3.16
N CYS A 600 6.19 -3.43 -2.05
CA CYS A 600 6.59 -3.89 -0.72
C CYS A 600 5.50 -3.61 0.30
N ARG A 601 5.34 -4.50 1.28
CA ARG A 601 4.47 -4.28 2.44
C ARG A 601 5.28 -3.84 3.66
N LEU A 602 4.61 -3.20 4.62
CA LEU A 602 5.22 -2.86 5.90
C LEU A 602 4.91 -3.94 6.93
N ARG A 603 5.94 -4.33 7.69
CA ARG A 603 5.77 -5.15 8.89
C ARG A 603 6.48 -4.51 10.06
N GLU A 604 5.73 -4.29 11.13
CA GLU A 604 6.31 -3.92 12.40
C GLU A 604 6.89 -5.16 13.08
N HIS A 605 8.14 -5.04 13.49
CA HIS A 605 8.86 -6.01 14.31
C HIS A 605 9.44 -5.28 15.54
N PRO A 606 9.84 -6.00 16.61
CA PRO A 606 10.36 -5.38 17.82
C PRO A 606 11.57 -4.46 17.61
N ASP A 607 12.27 -4.62 16.48
CA ASP A 607 13.46 -3.90 16.07
C ASP A 607 13.19 -2.75 15.07
N GLY A 608 11.94 -2.55 14.66
CA GLY A 608 11.56 -1.48 13.75
C GLY A 608 10.51 -1.89 12.73
N VAL A 609 10.23 -0.99 11.78
CA VAL A 609 9.30 -1.25 10.67
C VAL A 609 10.10 -1.62 9.43
N HIS A 610 9.77 -2.76 8.82
CA HIS A 610 10.49 -3.33 7.69
C HIS A 610 9.64 -3.32 6.43
N LEU A 611 10.26 -3.11 5.27
CA LEU A 611 9.59 -3.30 3.97
C LEU A 611 9.90 -4.71 3.46
N ILE A 612 8.87 -5.48 3.16
CA ILE A 612 9.03 -6.87 2.73
C ILE A 612 8.43 -7.03 1.33
N MET A 613 9.22 -7.63 0.43
CA MET A 613 8.79 -8.03 -0.92
C MET A 613 8.72 -9.56 -0.96
N ASP A 614 7.60 -10.14 -0.58
CA ASP A 614 7.44 -11.60 -0.41
C ASP A 614 6.35 -12.20 -1.29
N GLU A 615 5.93 -11.46 -2.32
CA GLU A 615 4.89 -11.89 -3.25
C GLU A 615 5.52 -12.32 -4.59
N PRO A 616 5.36 -13.58 -5.02
CA PRO A 616 6.07 -14.10 -6.18
C PRO A 616 5.85 -13.30 -7.47
N ILE A 617 4.63 -12.84 -7.74
CA ILE A 617 4.34 -12.03 -8.94
C ILE A 617 4.96 -10.63 -8.90
N VAL A 618 5.20 -10.09 -7.70
CA VAL A 618 5.90 -8.82 -7.53
C VAL A 618 7.38 -8.99 -7.81
N LEU A 619 7.98 -10.08 -7.31
CA LEU A 619 9.35 -10.43 -7.64
C LEU A 619 9.51 -10.61 -9.16
N ASP A 620 8.68 -11.44 -9.80
CA ASP A 620 8.71 -11.66 -11.26
C ASP A 620 8.70 -10.32 -12.03
N ALA A 621 7.84 -9.37 -11.63
CA ALA A 621 7.74 -8.06 -12.26
C ALA A 621 9.00 -7.21 -12.03
N VAL A 622 9.56 -7.20 -10.82
CA VAL A 622 10.79 -6.46 -10.49
C VAL A 622 11.99 -7.03 -11.25
N GLU A 623 12.16 -8.35 -11.25
CA GLU A 623 13.28 -9.00 -11.96
C GLU A 623 13.22 -8.74 -13.47
N GLU A 624 12.03 -8.80 -14.08
CA GLU A 624 11.82 -8.49 -15.50
C GLU A 624 12.18 -7.04 -15.84
N GLU A 625 11.72 -6.07 -15.04
CA GLU A 625 11.98 -4.65 -15.29
C GLU A 625 13.46 -4.31 -15.06
N LEU A 626 14.10 -4.86 -14.03
CA LEU A 626 15.54 -4.70 -13.80
C LEU A 626 16.38 -5.28 -14.94
N ALA A 627 15.99 -6.45 -15.46
CA ALA A 627 16.66 -7.09 -16.59
C ALA A 627 16.51 -6.30 -17.89
N GLN A 628 15.32 -5.69 -18.12
CA GLN A 628 15.04 -4.89 -19.31
C GLN A 628 15.71 -3.51 -19.27
N SER A 629 15.74 -2.87 -18.11
CA SER A 629 16.23 -1.50 -17.96
C SER A 629 17.76 -1.41 -17.93
N GLY A 630 18.44 -2.45 -17.44
CA GLY A 630 19.91 -2.47 -17.29
C GLY A 630 20.45 -1.42 -16.31
N THR A 631 19.60 -0.85 -15.45
CA THR A 631 19.98 0.26 -14.56
C THR A 631 20.96 -0.11 -13.46
N ASP A 632 21.00 -1.39 -13.08
CA ASP A 632 21.99 -1.94 -12.17
C ASP A 632 22.71 -3.10 -12.88
N PRO A 633 23.81 -2.83 -13.58
CA PRO A 633 24.53 -3.84 -14.36
C PRO A 633 25.00 -5.02 -13.51
N ALA A 634 25.29 -4.79 -12.22
CA ALA A 634 25.77 -5.82 -11.31
C ALA A 634 24.67 -6.84 -10.96
N TYR A 635 23.40 -6.42 -10.97
CA TYR A 635 22.28 -7.30 -10.64
C TYR A 635 22.22 -8.53 -11.54
N LYS A 636 22.26 -8.33 -12.87
CA LYS A 636 22.17 -9.44 -13.83
C LYS A 636 23.33 -10.41 -13.64
N GLU A 637 24.54 -9.87 -13.47
CA GLU A 637 25.73 -10.67 -13.19
C GLU A 637 25.57 -11.49 -11.90
N TYR A 638 25.14 -10.86 -10.80
CA TYR A 638 24.94 -11.55 -9.52
C TYR A 638 23.82 -12.59 -9.56
N MET A 639 22.74 -12.34 -10.30
CA MET A 639 21.67 -13.31 -10.50
C MET A 639 22.15 -14.51 -11.32
N ASP A 640 22.84 -14.28 -12.43
CA ASP A 640 23.39 -15.36 -13.26
C ASP A 640 24.41 -16.19 -12.47
N GLN A 641 25.27 -15.53 -11.68
CA GLN A 641 26.18 -16.20 -10.74
C GLN A 641 25.44 -17.02 -9.69
N LEU A 642 24.37 -16.48 -9.10
CA LEU A 642 23.57 -17.19 -8.09
C LEU A 642 22.93 -18.44 -8.71
N VAL A 643 22.31 -18.32 -9.88
CA VAL A 643 21.71 -19.46 -10.59
C VAL A 643 22.77 -20.53 -10.87
N GLN A 644 23.92 -20.15 -11.40
CA GLN A 644 25.03 -21.08 -11.66
C GLN A 644 25.50 -21.79 -10.38
N ILE A 645 25.63 -21.06 -9.27
CA ILE A 645 25.98 -21.64 -7.96
C ILE A 645 24.93 -22.69 -7.57
N LEU A 646 23.63 -22.36 -7.65
CA LEU A 646 22.54 -23.25 -7.26
C LEU A 646 22.49 -24.52 -8.13
N GLU A 647 22.69 -24.39 -9.44
CA GLU A 647 22.78 -25.51 -10.39
C GLU A 647 23.96 -26.43 -10.05
N ASN A 648 25.14 -25.87 -9.83
CA ASN A 648 26.34 -26.63 -9.49
C ASN A 648 26.17 -27.36 -8.16
N PHE A 649 25.55 -26.76 -7.14
CA PHE A 649 25.32 -27.40 -5.84
C PHE A 649 24.17 -28.43 -5.82
N GLY A 650 23.44 -28.59 -6.94
CA GLY A 650 22.47 -29.68 -7.13
C GLY A 650 21.30 -29.64 -6.13
N LEU A 651 20.76 -28.45 -5.90
CA LEU A 651 19.75 -28.24 -4.87
C LEU A 651 18.36 -28.74 -5.32
N ALA A 652 18.03 -29.98 -4.98
CA ALA A 652 16.74 -30.59 -5.31
C ALA A 652 15.59 -30.23 -4.36
N THR A 653 15.87 -29.76 -3.13
CA THR A 653 14.81 -29.51 -2.13
C THR A 653 15.23 -28.45 -1.10
N THR A 654 14.62 -27.26 -1.13
CA THR A 654 14.66 -26.32 0.00
C THR A 654 13.51 -26.66 0.94
N SER A 655 13.77 -27.43 2.00
CA SER A 655 12.72 -27.84 2.96
C SER A 655 12.05 -26.67 3.70
N LYS A 656 12.65 -25.46 3.61
CA LYS A 656 12.21 -24.20 4.20
C LYS A 656 12.14 -23.04 3.20
N GLY A 657 12.28 -23.27 1.89
CA GLY A 657 12.17 -22.22 0.86
C GLY A 657 13.41 -21.32 0.64
N ASP A 658 14.38 -21.35 1.55
CA ASP A 658 15.64 -20.57 1.52
C ASP A 658 16.75 -21.27 0.71
N ALA A 659 17.48 -20.52 -0.14
CA ALA A 659 18.61 -21.01 -0.93
C ALA A 659 19.98 -20.87 -0.25
N LEU A 660 20.15 -19.92 0.67
CA LEU A 660 21.34 -19.74 1.51
C LEU A 660 21.57 -20.92 2.46
N GLU A 661 20.54 -21.44 3.13
CA GLU A 661 20.67 -22.57 4.06
C GLU A 661 21.36 -23.79 3.41
N PRO A 662 20.90 -24.28 2.24
CA PRO A 662 21.62 -25.33 1.52
C PRO A 662 23.04 -24.96 1.11
N LEU A 663 23.28 -23.71 0.67
CA LEU A 663 24.62 -23.25 0.30
C LEU A 663 25.56 -23.29 1.52
N VAL A 664 25.10 -22.86 2.69
CA VAL A 664 25.85 -22.97 3.96
C VAL A 664 26.21 -24.41 4.27
N ARG A 665 25.24 -25.34 4.16
CA ARG A 665 25.47 -26.77 4.43
C ARG A 665 26.53 -27.35 3.49
N ARG A 666 26.48 -27.00 2.20
CA ARG A 666 27.46 -27.42 1.20
C ARG A 666 28.82 -26.74 1.36
N SER A 667 28.86 -25.48 1.76
CA SER A 667 30.11 -24.78 2.10
C SER A 667 30.81 -25.44 3.27
N LEU A 668 30.07 -25.87 4.30
CA LEU A 668 30.62 -26.62 5.43
C LEU A 668 31.17 -27.98 4.98
N GLN A 669 30.47 -28.67 4.08
CA GLN A 669 30.89 -29.98 3.55
C GLN A 669 32.25 -29.93 2.84
N ARG A 670 32.66 -28.79 2.27
CA ARG A 670 33.98 -28.60 1.63
C ARG A 670 35.16 -28.78 2.60
N PHE A 671 34.92 -28.64 3.91
CA PHE A 671 35.92 -28.89 4.94
C PHE A 671 36.01 -30.37 5.36
N ASN A 672 35.34 -31.30 4.66
CA ASN A 672 35.46 -32.73 4.95
C ASN A 672 36.93 -33.17 4.99
N GLY A 673 37.26 -33.95 6.02
CA GLY A 673 38.62 -34.42 6.27
C GLY A 673 39.49 -33.45 7.07
N PHE A 674 39.11 -32.18 7.29
CA PHE A 674 39.88 -31.26 8.14
C PHE A 674 39.74 -31.64 9.62
N LEU A 675 40.82 -31.52 10.40
CA LEU A 675 40.73 -31.58 11.86
C LEU A 675 39.94 -30.36 12.35
N LEU A 676 39.10 -30.53 13.39
CA LEU A 676 38.31 -29.40 13.89
C LEU A 676 39.22 -28.27 14.38
N ALA A 677 40.34 -28.60 15.03
CA ALA A 677 41.33 -27.61 15.46
C ALA A 677 41.98 -26.79 14.31
N ASP A 678 41.94 -27.30 13.08
CA ASP A 678 42.55 -26.65 11.92
C ASP A 678 41.54 -25.82 11.12
N LEU A 679 40.26 -25.85 11.48
CA LEU A 679 39.23 -25.09 10.75
C LEU A 679 39.50 -23.58 10.84
N PRO A 680 39.48 -22.82 9.73
CA PRO A 680 39.84 -21.40 9.74
C PRO A 680 38.97 -20.55 10.68
N PHE A 681 37.68 -20.89 10.83
CA PHE A 681 36.75 -20.20 11.72
C PHE A 681 36.86 -20.60 13.22
N LEU A 682 37.79 -21.50 13.56
CA LEU A 682 38.12 -21.89 14.94
C LEU A 682 39.52 -21.42 15.38
N GLN A 683 40.24 -20.72 14.51
CA GLN A 683 41.59 -20.24 14.81
C GLN A 683 41.59 -19.19 15.94
N GLY A 684 42.61 -19.24 16.79
CA GLY A 684 42.84 -18.26 17.86
C GLY A 684 42.05 -18.50 19.16
N ILE A 685 41.53 -19.71 19.36
CA ILE A 685 40.68 -20.06 20.52
C ILE A 685 41.21 -21.32 21.20
N ALA A 686 41.17 -21.34 22.53
CA ALA A 686 41.46 -22.54 23.30
C ALA A 686 40.29 -23.54 23.14
N LEU A 687 40.49 -24.58 22.33
CA LEU A 687 39.46 -25.57 22.03
C LEU A 687 39.45 -26.72 23.06
N PRO A 688 38.30 -27.38 23.27
CA PRO A 688 38.22 -28.62 24.05
C PRO A 688 39.09 -29.72 23.46
N ASN A 689 39.57 -30.65 24.30
CA ASN A 689 40.42 -31.77 23.89
C ASN A 689 39.83 -32.62 22.76
N TRP A 690 38.49 -32.71 22.69
CA TRP A 690 37.81 -33.50 21.67
C TRP A 690 37.97 -32.91 20.25
N CYS A 691 38.20 -31.59 20.12
CA CYS A 691 38.40 -30.94 18.82
C CYS A 691 39.73 -31.29 18.14
N TYR A 692 40.74 -31.71 18.90
CA TYR A 692 42.07 -32.02 18.34
C TYR A 692 42.15 -33.41 17.70
N ASN A 693 41.18 -34.27 17.97
CA ASN A 693 41.18 -35.67 17.51
C ASN A 693 40.05 -35.99 16.52
N LEU A 694 39.07 -35.09 16.37
CA LEU A 694 37.97 -35.26 15.44
C LEU A 694 38.21 -34.52 14.13
N ARG A 695 37.76 -35.14 13.04
CA ARG A 695 37.70 -34.52 11.72
C ARG A 695 36.26 -34.19 11.39
N LEU A 696 36.04 -33.07 10.69
CA LEU A 696 34.76 -32.81 10.09
C LEU A 696 34.53 -33.82 8.97
N GLN A 697 33.42 -34.56 9.02
CA GLN A 697 33.02 -35.49 7.98
C GLN A 697 31.50 -35.48 7.84
N ILE A 698 31.01 -35.04 6.68
CA ILE A 698 29.60 -35.01 6.30
C ILE A 698 29.52 -35.59 4.89
N ASP A 699 29.24 -36.88 4.77
CA ASP A 699 29.18 -37.59 3.49
C ASP A 699 27.85 -37.32 2.77
N GLU A 700 26.75 -37.25 3.53
CA GLU A 700 25.40 -37.15 2.99
C GLU A 700 24.57 -36.09 3.75
N ILE A 701 23.80 -35.28 3.01
CA ILE A 701 22.94 -34.21 3.55
C ILE A 701 21.54 -34.43 3.03
N ASN A 702 20.58 -34.75 3.90
CA ASN A 702 19.24 -35.12 3.46
C ASN A 702 18.18 -34.92 4.55
N THR A 703 16.91 -35.02 4.15
CA THR A 703 15.79 -35.23 5.09
C THR A 703 15.79 -36.69 5.58
N PRO A 704 15.08 -37.00 6.68
CA PRO A 704 14.98 -38.39 7.14
C PRO A 704 14.47 -39.35 6.05
N ALA A 705 13.48 -38.95 5.26
CA ALA A 705 12.99 -39.79 4.16
C ALA A 705 14.07 -40.12 3.13
N GLY A 706 14.93 -39.15 2.79
CA GLY A 706 16.03 -39.37 1.86
C GLY A 706 17.16 -40.24 2.42
N PHE A 707 17.27 -40.34 3.74
CA PHE A 707 18.15 -41.32 4.42
C PHE A 707 17.51 -42.70 4.59
N GLY A 708 16.25 -42.90 4.17
CA GLY A 708 15.54 -44.17 4.25
C GLY A 708 14.66 -44.35 5.48
N TYR A 709 14.44 -43.31 6.29
CA TYR A 709 13.51 -43.39 7.43
C TYR A 709 12.05 -43.37 6.95
N THR A 710 11.23 -44.26 7.51
CA THR A 710 9.80 -44.41 7.12
C THR A 710 8.85 -43.48 7.85
N SER A 711 9.31 -42.88 8.96
CA SER A 711 8.54 -41.89 9.73
C SER A 711 8.38 -40.59 8.94
N THR A 712 7.36 -39.78 9.27
CA THR A 712 7.10 -38.51 8.60
C THR A 712 7.17 -37.30 9.55
N GLY A 713 7.38 -36.11 8.98
CA GLY A 713 7.38 -34.85 9.74
C GLY A 713 8.46 -34.78 10.83
N THR A 714 8.18 -34.03 11.90
CA THR A 714 9.09 -33.84 13.04
C THR A 714 9.38 -35.12 13.82
N ALA A 715 8.48 -36.12 13.77
CA ALA A 715 8.75 -37.43 14.35
C ALA A 715 9.91 -38.14 13.64
N ALA A 716 10.02 -38.00 12.31
CA ALA A 716 11.13 -38.57 11.56
C ALA A 716 12.49 -37.95 11.94
N ASP A 717 12.51 -36.64 12.20
CA ASP A 717 13.70 -35.95 12.69
C ASP A 717 14.11 -36.47 14.07
N GLN A 718 13.16 -36.76 14.96
CA GLN A 718 13.44 -37.34 16.28
C GLN A 718 14.08 -38.73 16.18
N VAL A 719 13.63 -39.58 15.26
CA VAL A 719 14.24 -40.90 15.03
C VAL A 719 15.68 -40.74 14.53
N PHE A 720 15.91 -39.86 13.55
CA PHE A 720 17.27 -39.56 13.07
C PHE A 720 18.18 -39.08 14.21
N LEU A 721 17.71 -38.13 15.02
CA LEU A 721 18.49 -37.59 16.12
C LEU A 721 18.79 -38.67 17.16
N THR A 722 17.89 -39.62 17.37
CA THR A 722 18.07 -40.74 18.32
C THR A 722 19.10 -41.76 17.82
N ASP A 723 19.06 -42.12 16.54
CA ASP A 723 19.96 -43.11 15.95
C ASP A 723 21.43 -42.62 15.88
N CYS A 724 21.60 -41.30 15.87
CA CYS A 724 22.88 -40.59 15.75
C CYS A 724 23.74 -41.17 14.60
N PRO A 725 23.24 -41.20 13.35
CA PRO A 725 24.01 -41.76 12.25
C PRO A 725 25.24 -40.88 11.98
N PRO A 726 26.47 -41.44 12.01
CA PRO A 726 27.67 -40.67 11.75
C PRO A 726 27.74 -40.24 10.28
N ASN A 727 28.45 -39.15 10.02
CA ASN A 727 28.71 -38.59 8.69
C ASN A 727 27.45 -38.15 7.91
N LYS A 728 26.26 -38.14 8.53
CA LYS A 728 25.02 -37.70 7.90
C LYS A 728 24.54 -36.41 8.55
N MET A 729 24.18 -35.41 7.74
CA MET A 729 23.58 -34.17 8.21
C MET A 729 22.09 -34.14 7.91
N LEU A 730 21.29 -33.98 8.96
CA LEU A 730 19.86 -33.78 8.90
C LEU A 730 19.52 -32.39 8.37
N ILE A 731 18.69 -32.35 7.33
CA ILE A 731 17.91 -31.18 6.94
C ILE A 731 16.67 -31.14 7.85
N ALA A 732 16.81 -30.44 8.96
CA ALA A 732 15.82 -30.44 10.03
C ALA A 732 14.57 -29.61 9.68
N LYS A 733 13.41 -30.12 10.09
CA LYS A 733 12.10 -29.47 10.01
C LYS A 733 11.96 -28.40 11.10
N PHE A 734 11.00 -27.49 10.89
CA PHE A 734 10.76 -26.35 11.77
C PHE A 734 10.60 -26.72 13.26
N GLY A 735 9.93 -27.84 13.57
CA GLY A 735 9.72 -28.30 14.95
C GLY A 735 10.96 -28.81 15.67
N THR A 736 12.03 -29.16 14.93
CA THR A 736 13.27 -29.74 15.46
C THR A 736 14.21 -28.66 15.99
N ARG A 737 14.21 -27.49 15.32
CA ARG A 737 14.89 -26.21 15.61
C ARG A 737 16.21 -25.93 14.89
N PRO A 738 17.27 -26.78 14.93
CA PRO A 738 18.48 -26.50 14.16
C PRO A 738 18.16 -26.38 12.67
N ASP A 739 18.98 -25.63 11.93
CA ASP A 739 18.91 -25.56 10.48
C ASP A 739 19.69 -26.72 9.82
N GLY A 740 20.57 -27.34 10.59
CA GLY A 740 21.19 -28.63 10.29
C GLY A 740 21.75 -29.27 11.57
N ALA A 741 21.82 -30.60 11.61
CA ALA A 741 22.42 -31.34 12.71
C ALA A 741 23.13 -32.60 12.19
N TRP A 742 24.29 -32.94 12.75
CA TRP A 742 25.04 -34.16 12.41
C TRP A 742 25.79 -34.69 13.63
N PHE A 743 26.24 -35.94 13.55
CA PHE A 743 26.96 -36.60 14.64
C PHE A 743 28.34 -37.06 14.17
N PHE A 744 29.32 -37.01 15.08
CA PHE A 744 30.64 -37.59 14.84
C PHE A 744 30.61 -39.10 15.09
N SER A 745 31.65 -39.80 14.63
CA SER A 745 31.75 -41.26 14.67
C SER A 745 31.58 -41.89 16.06
N ASP A 746 31.91 -41.15 17.12
CA ASP A 746 31.81 -41.62 18.50
C ASP A 746 30.42 -41.42 19.13
N LYS A 747 29.49 -40.76 18.42
CA LYS A 747 28.11 -40.43 18.83
C LYS A 747 27.97 -39.60 20.11
N ARG A 748 29.09 -39.22 20.75
CA ARG A 748 29.10 -38.35 21.95
C ARG A 748 29.32 -36.90 21.60
N TYR A 749 29.83 -36.62 20.41
CA TYR A 749 29.91 -35.27 19.87
C TYR A 749 28.98 -35.09 18.69
N ALA A 750 28.47 -33.88 18.53
CA ALA A 750 27.61 -33.50 17.43
C ALA A 750 28.01 -32.15 16.85
N GLY A 751 27.45 -31.82 15.71
CA GLY A 751 27.50 -30.47 15.17
C GLY A 751 26.12 -29.99 14.76
N SER A 752 25.95 -28.68 14.76
CA SER A 752 24.67 -28.04 14.41
C SER A 752 24.87 -26.71 13.71
N LEU A 753 23.87 -26.32 12.91
CA LEU A 753 23.80 -25.06 12.19
C LEU A 753 22.58 -24.25 12.65
N ALA A 754 22.78 -22.94 12.74
CA ALA A 754 21.73 -21.97 12.96
C ALA A 754 22.00 -20.72 12.10
N VAL A 755 21.25 -20.58 11.02
CA VAL A 755 21.47 -19.62 9.92
C VAL A 755 20.41 -18.54 9.97
N LYS A 756 20.84 -17.28 9.90
CA LYS A 756 19.98 -16.10 9.84
C LYS A 756 20.57 -15.11 8.85
N PHE A 757 19.75 -14.74 7.86
CA PHE A 757 20.12 -13.73 6.88
C PHE A 757 19.07 -12.63 6.87
N TYR A 758 19.54 -11.41 7.06
CA TYR A 758 18.77 -10.19 7.05
C TYR A 758 19.54 -9.19 6.19
N SER A 759 18.87 -8.17 5.65
CA SER A 759 19.61 -7.08 5.03
C SER A 759 20.25 -6.11 6.03
N SER A 760 19.73 -6.08 7.26
CA SER A 760 20.25 -5.27 8.36
C SER A 760 20.57 -6.14 9.55
N ASN A 761 21.19 -5.56 10.58
CA ASN A 761 21.64 -6.31 11.74
C ASN A 761 20.50 -7.14 12.36
N VAL A 762 20.76 -8.43 12.55
CA VAL A 762 19.87 -9.41 13.17
C VAL A 762 19.45 -8.94 14.56
N PRO A 763 18.15 -8.92 14.88
CA PRO A 763 17.68 -8.48 16.19
C PRO A 763 18.26 -9.31 17.33
N GLN A 764 18.61 -8.68 18.45
CA GLN A 764 19.21 -9.36 19.59
C GLN A 764 18.33 -10.51 20.12
N ALA A 765 17.01 -10.31 20.19
CA ALA A 765 16.08 -11.36 20.59
C ALA A 765 16.12 -12.56 19.63
N LYS A 766 16.22 -12.31 18.31
CA LYS A 766 16.33 -13.37 17.30
C LYS A 766 17.68 -14.06 17.35
N HIS A 767 18.75 -13.35 17.64
CA HIS A 767 20.06 -13.94 17.89
C HIS A 767 20.03 -14.89 19.10
N LEU A 768 19.38 -14.51 20.21
CA LEU A 768 19.22 -15.37 21.39
C LEU A 768 18.37 -16.62 21.10
N GLU A 769 17.28 -16.48 20.34
CA GLU A 769 16.52 -17.62 19.82
C GLU A 769 17.43 -18.53 18.97
N ASN A 770 18.30 -17.94 18.13
CA ASN A 770 19.21 -18.65 17.23
C ASN A 770 20.34 -19.38 17.99
N ILE A 771 20.82 -18.81 19.10
CA ILE A 771 21.72 -19.51 20.03
C ILE A 771 21.01 -20.76 20.52
N THR A 772 19.79 -20.60 21.00
CA THR A 772 19.03 -21.69 21.61
C THR A 772 18.62 -22.79 20.62
N SER A 773 18.35 -22.43 19.36
CA SER A 773 17.93 -23.38 18.32
C SER A 773 19.03 -24.35 17.88
N SER A 774 20.31 -23.98 18.00
CA SER A 774 21.43 -24.87 17.64
C SER A 774 21.70 -25.95 18.70
N ASN A 775 21.17 -25.83 19.91
CA ASN A 775 21.39 -26.86 20.93
C ASN A 775 20.54 -28.11 20.65
N ILE A 776 21.19 -29.17 20.13
CA ILE A 776 20.53 -30.45 19.85
C ILE A 776 19.88 -31.04 21.11
N ARG A 777 20.47 -30.83 22.29
CA ARG A 777 19.89 -31.29 23.57
C ARG A 777 18.54 -30.65 23.87
N SER A 778 18.26 -29.49 23.27
CA SER A 778 17.02 -28.71 23.43
C SER A 778 16.04 -28.90 22.26
N CYS A 779 16.27 -29.84 21.34
CA CYS A 779 15.33 -30.14 20.26
C CYS A 779 13.90 -30.34 20.79
N PHE A 780 12.90 -29.91 20.00
CA PHE A 780 11.45 -30.05 20.29
C PHE A 780 10.87 -29.20 21.45
N LEU A 781 11.66 -28.33 22.09
CA LEU A 781 11.14 -27.34 23.06
C LEU A 781 10.59 -26.07 22.33
N GLN A 782 10.02 -25.07 23.02
CA GLN A 782 9.68 -23.74 22.45
C GLN A 782 10.89 -22.84 22.23
N LYS A 783 10.86 -21.86 21.31
CA LYS A 783 12.02 -21.01 20.90
C LYS A 783 12.95 -20.48 22.02
N ASP A 784 12.45 -20.34 23.26
CA ASP A 784 13.24 -19.99 24.45
C ASP A 784 14.17 -21.10 24.98
N GLY A 785 14.04 -22.33 24.49
CA GLY A 785 14.84 -23.51 24.87
C GLY A 785 14.53 -24.07 26.24
N LYS A 786 13.51 -23.56 26.91
CA LYS A 786 13.20 -23.87 28.31
C LYS A 786 11.82 -24.48 28.46
N LYS A 787 10.82 -23.96 27.74
CA LYS A 787 9.43 -24.41 27.87
C LYS A 787 9.12 -25.56 26.91
N PHE A 788 8.25 -26.47 27.33
CA PHE A 788 7.71 -27.50 26.46
C PHE A 788 6.88 -26.87 25.33
N ASN A 789 7.06 -27.39 24.12
CA ASN A 789 6.13 -27.16 23.04
C ASN A 789 5.01 -28.19 23.18
N GLU A 790 3.82 -27.77 23.62
CA GLU A 790 2.71 -28.70 23.92
C GLU A 790 2.35 -29.60 22.73
N THR A 791 2.42 -29.04 21.51
CA THR A 791 2.15 -29.78 20.27
C THR A 791 3.19 -30.88 19.99
N LEU A 792 4.41 -30.75 20.52
CA LEU A 792 5.52 -31.68 20.34
C LEU A 792 5.91 -32.42 21.62
N LYS A 793 5.10 -32.32 22.68
CA LYS A 793 5.44 -32.86 24.01
C LYS A 793 5.82 -34.33 23.96
N ARG A 794 5.00 -35.16 23.30
CA ARG A 794 5.28 -36.59 23.14
C ARG A 794 6.62 -36.86 22.44
N ILE A 795 6.89 -36.15 21.34
CA ILE A 795 8.16 -36.26 20.60
C ILE A 795 9.35 -35.85 21.48
N ARG A 796 9.18 -34.80 22.31
CA ARG A 796 10.21 -34.37 23.28
C ARG A 796 10.46 -35.44 24.35
N ASP A 797 9.40 -35.99 24.93
CA ASP A 797 9.50 -37.02 25.97
C ASP A 797 10.19 -38.28 25.42
N ASP A 798 9.85 -38.70 24.20
CA ASP A 798 10.48 -39.82 23.50
C ASP A 798 11.99 -39.55 23.23
N PHE A 799 12.34 -38.31 22.85
CA PHE A 799 13.74 -37.90 22.63
C PHE A 799 14.55 -37.81 23.93
N GLU A 800 13.95 -37.40 25.05
CA GLU A 800 14.62 -37.41 26.35
C GLU A 800 14.83 -38.85 26.84
N THR A 801 13.81 -39.70 26.66
CA THR A 801 13.84 -41.11 27.08
C THR A 801 14.87 -41.93 26.29
N SER A 802 15.20 -41.54 25.06
CA SER A 802 16.24 -42.21 24.28
C SER A 802 17.65 -42.07 24.89
N GLY A 803 17.85 -41.12 25.80
CA GLY A 803 19.14 -40.84 26.43
C GLY A 803 20.14 -40.07 25.53
N THR A 804 19.80 -39.82 24.26
CA THR A 804 20.65 -39.08 23.32
C THR A 804 21.02 -37.68 23.83
N PRO A 805 20.10 -36.85 24.37
CA PRO A 805 20.46 -35.51 24.84
C PRO A 805 21.51 -35.54 25.95
N SER A 806 21.42 -36.52 26.86
CA SER A 806 22.32 -36.70 27.99
C SER A 806 23.67 -37.31 27.62
N SER A 807 23.76 -38.04 26.50
CA SER A 807 25.02 -38.67 26.07
C SER A 807 25.95 -37.71 25.33
N LEU A 808 25.46 -36.53 24.90
CA LEU A 808 26.25 -35.55 24.17
C LEU A 808 27.19 -34.76 25.09
N MET A 809 28.48 -35.01 24.97
CA MET A 809 29.57 -34.41 25.76
C MET A 809 30.11 -33.10 25.15
N GLY A 810 29.73 -32.77 23.92
CA GLY A 810 30.08 -31.49 23.30
C GLY A 810 29.42 -31.33 21.94
N ILE A 811 29.10 -30.10 21.57
CA ILE A 811 28.50 -29.78 20.27
C ILE A 811 29.28 -28.65 19.61
N LEU A 812 29.68 -28.83 18.35
CA LEU A 812 30.13 -27.73 17.49
C LEU A 812 28.91 -26.97 16.96
N ARG A 813 28.67 -25.76 17.47
CA ARG A 813 27.46 -24.98 17.23
C ARG A 813 27.81 -23.78 16.37
N ILE A 814 27.46 -23.85 15.08
CA ILE A 814 27.81 -22.82 14.10
C ILE A 814 26.62 -21.89 13.86
N HIS A 815 26.81 -20.64 14.25
CA HIS A 815 25.83 -19.56 14.14
C HIS A 815 26.24 -18.61 13.02
N ILE A 816 25.47 -18.58 11.94
CA ILE A 816 25.67 -17.64 10.85
C ILE A 816 24.58 -16.57 10.98
N ALA A 817 24.96 -15.34 11.27
CA ALA A 817 24.05 -14.20 11.39
C ALA A 817 24.58 -13.03 10.54
N LEU A 818 23.99 -12.86 9.37
CA LEU A 818 24.39 -11.88 8.37
C LEU A 818 23.37 -10.72 8.31
N PRO A 819 23.82 -9.45 8.19
CA PRO A 819 25.22 -9.01 8.16
C PRO A 819 25.92 -9.05 9.51
N ASP A 820 25.22 -8.80 10.62
CA ASP A 820 25.74 -8.77 11.98
C ASP A 820 24.59 -8.84 12.99
N VAL A 821 24.86 -8.84 14.30
CA VAL A 821 23.84 -8.78 15.35
C VAL A 821 23.67 -7.33 15.85
N GLN A 822 22.46 -6.94 16.25
CA GLN A 822 22.23 -5.66 16.94
C GLN A 822 22.99 -5.67 18.27
N SER A 823 23.92 -4.73 18.46
CA SER A 823 24.92 -4.68 19.55
C SER A 823 26.22 -5.47 19.32
N GLY A 824 26.41 -6.05 18.13
CA GLY A 824 27.63 -6.73 17.73
C GLY A 824 27.60 -8.23 18.02
N MET A 825 28.19 -9.01 17.13
CA MET A 825 28.28 -10.46 17.27
C MET A 825 29.35 -10.84 18.32
N PRO A 826 29.06 -11.80 19.22
CA PRO A 826 30.08 -12.35 20.11
C PRO A 826 31.23 -12.98 19.32
N ALA A 827 32.44 -12.94 19.90
CA ALA A 827 33.53 -13.80 19.42
C ALA A 827 33.18 -15.27 19.66
N THR A 828 33.75 -16.17 18.87
CA THR A 828 33.65 -17.62 19.11
C THR A 828 34.21 -17.96 20.50
N TYR A 829 33.53 -18.84 21.24
CA TYR A 829 33.93 -19.24 22.61
C TYR A 829 33.52 -20.68 22.94
N VAL A 830 34.04 -21.22 24.05
CA VAL A 830 33.65 -22.53 24.59
C VAL A 830 32.64 -22.34 25.72
N LEU A 831 31.50 -23.00 25.62
CA LEU A 831 30.44 -23.02 26.62
C LEU A 831 30.49 -24.33 27.40
N THR A 832 30.85 -24.27 28.68
CA THR A 832 30.86 -25.44 29.57
C THR A 832 29.53 -25.54 30.32
N ASP A 833 28.85 -26.68 30.20
CA ASP A 833 27.68 -27.01 31.00
C ASP A 833 28.11 -27.32 32.44
N PRO A 834 27.65 -26.57 33.45
CA PRO A 834 28.10 -26.73 34.82
C PRO A 834 27.60 -28.01 35.50
N LYS A 835 26.56 -28.68 34.95
CA LYS A 835 25.99 -29.91 35.50
C LYS A 835 26.62 -31.15 34.90
N THR A 836 26.83 -31.14 33.59
CA THR A 836 27.32 -32.32 32.85
C THR A 836 28.82 -32.26 32.57
N GLY A 837 29.43 -31.07 32.67
CA GLY A 837 30.80 -30.83 32.23
C GLY A 837 30.96 -30.83 30.70
N ALA A 838 29.86 -30.92 29.93
CA ALA A 838 29.91 -30.92 28.48
C ALA A 838 30.44 -29.58 27.95
N GLU A 839 31.32 -29.62 26.95
CA GLU A 839 31.95 -28.44 26.38
C GLU A 839 31.50 -28.24 24.93
N ASP A 840 30.59 -27.28 24.73
CA ASP A 840 30.12 -26.87 23.41
C ASP A 840 31.03 -25.77 22.83
N VAL A 841 31.34 -25.86 21.53
CA VAL A 841 32.09 -24.81 20.82
C VAL A 841 31.09 -23.92 20.09
N MET A 842 30.95 -22.69 20.55
CA MET A 842 30.03 -21.69 20.01
C MET A 842 30.73 -20.84 18.95
N VAL A 843 30.46 -21.10 17.67
CA VAL A 843 31.05 -20.39 16.52
C VAL A 843 30.10 -19.33 16.01
N PHE A 844 30.60 -18.11 15.82
CA PHE A 844 29.81 -16.98 15.35
C PHE A 844 30.39 -16.40 14.07
N ILE A 845 29.60 -16.43 12.99
CA ILE A 845 29.95 -15.95 11.66
C ILE A 845 29.03 -14.77 11.28
N ASN A 846 29.63 -13.63 10.96
CA ASN A 846 29.00 -12.43 10.43
C ASN A 846 29.74 -11.93 9.17
N LEU A 847 29.33 -10.78 8.63
CA LEU A 847 29.92 -10.21 7.42
C LEU A 847 31.43 -9.91 7.57
N ALA A 848 31.91 -9.62 8.78
CA ALA A 848 33.31 -9.26 9.03
C ALA A 848 34.25 -10.47 9.02
N ASN A 849 33.76 -11.66 9.36
CA ASN A 849 34.58 -12.88 9.42
C ASN A 849 34.10 -14.02 8.51
N MET A 850 33.08 -13.81 7.68
CA MET A 850 32.52 -14.85 6.81
C MET A 850 33.52 -15.47 5.83
N ASP A 851 34.64 -14.80 5.54
CA ASP A 851 35.73 -15.34 4.72
C ASP A 851 36.39 -16.59 5.36
N THR A 852 36.29 -16.74 6.68
CA THR A 852 36.78 -17.93 7.39
C THR A 852 35.88 -19.15 7.19
N PHE A 853 34.59 -18.94 6.90
CA PHE A 853 33.61 -20.00 6.67
C PHE A 853 33.39 -20.26 5.17
N PHE A 854 33.14 -19.23 4.38
CA PHE A 854 33.13 -19.28 2.91
C PHE A 854 34.57 -19.19 2.38
N TYR A 855 35.38 -20.17 2.81
CA TYR A 855 36.82 -20.14 2.67
C TYR A 855 37.27 -20.45 1.24
N GLU A 856 38.15 -19.59 0.72
CA GLU A 856 38.70 -19.68 -0.65
C GLU A 856 39.95 -20.55 -0.73
N GLY A 857 40.57 -20.92 0.39
CA GLY A 857 41.77 -21.77 0.40
C GLY A 857 41.50 -23.25 0.08
N ILE A 858 40.24 -23.64 -0.09
CA ILE A 858 39.85 -24.97 -0.59
C ILE A 858 39.60 -24.84 -2.10
N GLU A 859 40.37 -25.58 -2.90
CA GLU A 859 40.34 -25.50 -4.36
C GLU A 859 39.00 -25.93 -4.96
N GLU A 860 38.35 -26.92 -4.36
CA GLU A 860 37.02 -27.37 -4.79
C GLU A 860 36.02 -26.21 -4.71
N ARG A 861 35.45 -25.84 -5.86
CA ARG A 861 34.42 -24.79 -6.00
C ARG A 861 34.82 -23.43 -5.43
N ARG A 862 36.10 -23.07 -5.56
CA ARG A 862 36.65 -21.80 -5.08
C ARG A 862 35.94 -20.59 -5.68
N ASP A 863 35.71 -20.59 -6.99
CA ASP A 863 35.08 -19.48 -7.72
C ASP A 863 33.63 -19.25 -7.25
N GLU A 864 32.87 -20.31 -6.97
CA GLU A 864 31.53 -20.19 -6.40
C GLU A 864 31.53 -19.52 -5.03
N MET A 865 32.55 -19.73 -4.19
CA MET A 865 32.66 -19.05 -2.90
C MET A 865 32.97 -17.56 -3.05
N VAL A 866 33.86 -17.21 -3.97
CA VAL A 866 34.16 -15.80 -4.29
C VAL A 866 32.86 -15.09 -4.71
N LYS A 867 32.13 -15.68 -5.65
CA LYS A 867 30.84 -15.16 -6.14
C LYS A 867 29.80 -15.05 -5.03
N LEU A 868 29.59 -16.12 -4.23
CA LEU A 868 28.62 -16.14 -3.14
C LEU A 868 28.89 -15.03 -2.11
N LYS A 869 30.16 -14.82 -1.74
CA LYS A 869 30.54 -13.75 -0.81
C LYS A 869 30.26 -12.36 -1.37
N ASN A 870 30.53 -12.15 -2.66
CA ASN A 870 30.24 -10.87 -3.30
C ASN A 870 28.73 -10.59 -3.33
N ILE A 871 27.91 -11.60 -3.63
CA ILE A 871 26.45 -11.49 -3.58
C ILE A 871 25.97 -11.16 -2.16
N ILE A 872 26.46 -11.88 -1.14
CA ILE A 872 26.11 -11.64 0.27
C ILE A 872 26.48 -10.20 0.68
N ARG A 873 27.70 -9.74 0.35
CA ARG A 873 28.14 -8.34 0.62
C ARG A 873 27.25 -7.33 -0.09
N TYR A 874 26.89 -7.58 -1.33
CA TYR A 874 26.04 -6.70 -2.13
C TYR A 874 24.65 -6.54 -1.49
N VAL A 875 24.03 -7.65 -1.10
CA VAL A 875 22.71 -7.63 -0.45
C VAL A 875 22.76 -6.91 0.90
N CYS A 876 23.84 -7.13 1.68
CA CYS A 876 24.04 -6.56 3.01
C CYS A 876 24.58 -5.12 3.04
N GLN A 877 24.81 -4.48 1.89
CA GLN A 877 25.38 -3.13 1.82
C GLN A 877 24.45 -2.11 2.52
N LYS A 878 25.00 -1.16 3.29
CA LYS A 878 24.18 -0.14 3.98
C LYS A 878 23.76 0.97 3.04
#